data_AF-A0A9E3I4V4-F1
#
_entry.id   AF-A0A9E3I4V4-F1
#
_cell.length_a   1.000
_cell.length_b   1.000
_cell.length_c   1.000
_cell.angle_alpha   90.00
_cell.angle_beta   90.00
_cell.angle_gamma   90.00
#
_symmetry.space_group_name_H-M   'P 1'
#
loop_
_entity.id
_entity.type
_entity.pdbx_description
1 polymer ?
#
loop_
_entity_poly.entity_id
_entity_poly.type
_entity_poly.pdbx_seq_one_letter_code
_entity_poly.pdbx_strand_id
1 'polypeptide(L)'
;MKMNYLNQFSRREFLGQTVRLGTASLAATCAAASPAPASTGPATGDPWQIGCYTRPWDRHDYRVALDAIAEAGFKYVGLMTTKSKTGLVISVSTTLEEAERIGQEIKKRSLVAASVYGGGIPVAKSLKAGIEALKKLIDNCAACGAKNLLMGGTGDEKLYKTYYKAIAECCGYAAEKGIGISIKPHGGLNATGPQCRKTIEMVGHRNFRIWYDPGNILYYSNGELDPVVDAATVDGLVVGMCIKDYRHPRDVLVTPGAGKVNFPAVLARLKKGGFTRGPLVVECLERGDLKQTLAEAAKARRFLEKLTGQKASVASPASITSAMELTAGIAVIDITPPVGYRMSGYFRERLSTGTSNPLHAKAIVLRQGAESAALVFCDIIGLSPKVSSDARRKAAEKTGIPSANILIAATHSHTGPLYFGALRKHLHDRAVARYGSDPYEKVDYPSEFVAKLVKVITEANASAKPVRLKAGVADQQDLSFNRRFRMKDGSVRFNPGVLNPDIVRSLGPIDPEVGMVFFREADSESVVAALVNFALHLDTVGGTKYAADYPFYLEQSLRKAYGSDFSLLFGTGTCGDINHIDVTKKQRLKTDYIGKTLAETVKEKAGQLKDVTEPSLAVCSEIVHVPLQRYGPQEVAWARQNIKKVGTGELSFLKQVEAYKILAIQMRRGKTIPLEVQVFRLGRDVVLVGLPGEVFADLGLAIKRASPFPTTLVIELCQDAPGYIPTKKAFAEGSYETVNSRIAPGGGEKMVEAAIRLIEKTYKS
;
A
#
# COMPACT_ATOMS: atom_id res chain seq x y z
N MET A 1 38.34 28.85 5.62
CA MET A 1 38.07 29.49 4.32
C MET A 1 37.16 28.55 3.50
N LYS A 2 36.54 29.05 2.41
CA LYS A 2 35.66 28.37 1.42
C LYS A 2 35.88 26.85 1.22
N MET A 3 34.92 26.01 0.80
CA MET A 3 33.43 26.05 0.60
C MET A 3 33.03 24.66 0.05
N ASN A 4 31.88 24.06 0.39
CA ASN A 4 31.52 22.73 -0.17
C ASN A 4 30.00 22.50 -0.34
N TYR A 5 29.63 21.63 -1.28
CA TYR A 5 28.29 21.58 -1.90
C TYR A 5 27.43 20.32 -1.58
N LEU A 6 26.12 20.58 -1.51
CA LEU A 6 24.92 19.75 -1.73
C LEU A 6 24.95 18.20 -1.95
N ASN A 7 23.96 17.56 -1.31
CA ASN A 7 23.12 16.42 -1.74
C ASN A 7 23.73 15.04 -2.12
N GLN A 8 23.23 13.99 -1.44
CA GLN A 8 22.64 12.84 -2.13
C GLN A 8 21.67 12.02 -1.24
N PHE A 9 20.62 11.47 -1.85
CA PHE A 9 19.62 10.58 -1.21
C PHE A 9 20.15 9.15 -1.07
N SER A 10 19.69 8.40 -0.05
CA SER A 10 20.03 6.98 0.09
C SER A 10 18.87 6.06 0.52
N ARG A 11 18.50 5.16 -0.38
CA ARG A 11 18.30 3.71 -0.11
C ARG A 11 17.29 3.30 1.00
N ARG A 12 16.31 4.12 1.34
CA ARG A 12 15.28 3.82 2.37
C ARG A 12 13.85 3.70 1.81
N GLU A 13 13.74 3.21 0.59
CA GLU A 13 12.49 2.79 -0.06
C GLU A 13 12.69 1.36 -0.62
N PHE A 14 11.57 0.72 -1.01
CA PHE A 14 11.53 -0.61 -1.62
C PHE A 14 11.77 -1.85 -0.71
N LEU A 15 10.90 -1.95 0.31
CA LEU A 15 10.11 -3.13 0.73
C LEU A 15 10.71 -4.55 0.90
N GLY A 16 10.23 -5.24 1.94
CA GLY A 16 10.06 -6.70 1.96
C GLY A 16 9.77 -7.30 3.35
N GLN A 17 9.20 -8.52 3.49
CA GLN A 17 8.22 -9.22 2.63
C GLN A 17 7.60 -10.45 3.35
N THR A 18 6.54 -11.04 2.79
CA THR A 18 5.77 -12.18 3.35
C THR A 18 6.08 -13.55 2.70
N VAL A 19 6.11 -14.63 3.50
CA VAL A 19 6.33 -16.07 3.16
C VAL A 19 5.75 -16.92 4.34
N ARG A 20 5.14 -18.12 4.30
CA ARG A 20 4.78 -19.22 3.33
C ARG A 20 3.25 -19.53 3.51
N LEU A 21 2.45 -20.13 2.61
CA LEU A 21 2.48 -21.38 1.81
C LEU A 21 2.06 -22.66 2.61
N GLY A 22 1.06 -23.41 2.10
CA GLY A 22 0.54 -24.71 2.60
C GLY A 22 -0.38 -25.40 1.57
N THR A 23 -0.63 -26.72 1.66
CA THR A 23 -1.03 -27.56 0.51
C THR A 23 -2.02 -28.72 0.79
N ALA A 24 -2.79 -29.13 -0.23
CA ALA A 24 -3.39 -30.46 -0.43
C ALA A 24 -3.36 -30.76 -1.96
N SER A 25 -3.05 -31.95 -2.53
CA SER A 25 -3.35 -33.38 -2.24
C SER A 25 -4.68 -33.87 -2.82
N LEU A 26 -4.87 -35.11 -3.31
CA LEU A 26 -4.03 -36.08 -4.07
C LEU A 26 -4.88 -37.35 -4.38
N ALA A 27 -5.08 -37.73 -5.65
CA ALA A 27 -5.61 -39.03 -6.15
C ALA A 27 -5.90 -38.90 -7.68
N ALA A 28 -5.91 -39.90 -8.57
CA ALA A 28 -5.39 -41.28 -8.68
C ALA A 28 -5.70 -41.76 -10.15
N THR A 29 -5.18 -42.81 -10.81
CA THR A 29 -4.18 -43.86 -10.52
C THR A 29 -3.59 -44.41 -11.87
N CYS A 30 -2.73 -45.44 -11.81
CA CYS A 30 -2.44 -46.53 -12.79
C CYS A 30 -2.80 -46.35 -14.29
N ALA A 31 -1.85 -46.32 -15.25
CA ALA A 31 -0.97 -47.41 -15.78
C ALA A 31 -1.52 -48.02 -17.10
N ALA A 32 -0.74 -48.57 -18.05
CA ALA A 32 0.71 -48.81 -18.14
C ALA A 32 1.29 -48.37 -19.53
N ALA A 33 2.58 -48.61 -19.81
CA ALA A 33 3.31 -47.97 -20.91
C ALA A 33 3.78 -48.91 -22.04
N SER A 34 3.95 -48.36 -23.25
CA SER A 34 4.88 -48.83 -24.31
C SER A 34 5.22 -47.66 -25.29
N PRO A 35 6.32 -47.71 -26.06
CA PRO A 35 7.07 -46.49 -26.36
C PRO A 35 7.07 -46.01 -27.83
N ALA A 36 6.58 -44.77 -28.06
CA ALA A 36 6.94 -43.87 -29.19
C ALA A 36 6.22 -42.51 -29.04
N PRO A 37 6.58 -41.48 -29.84
CA PRO A 37 7.91 -40.93 -30.10
C PRO A 37 8.12 -39.66 -29.24
N ALA A 38 9.06 -38.78 -29.61
CA ALA A 38 9.20 -37.46 -28.98
C ALA A 38 8.06 -36.50 -29.39
N SER A 39 6.87 -36.66 -28.79
CA SER A 39 5.67 -35.91 -29.12
C SER A 39 5.66 -34.49 -28.52
N THR A 40 5.26 -33.53 -29.35
CA THR A 40 5.12 -32.12 -29.00
C THR A 40 3.81 -31.87 -28.23
N GLY A 41 3.86 -31.96 -26.90
CA GLY A 41 2.75 -31.55 -26.04
C GLY A 41 2.39 -30.06 -26.25
N PRO A 42 1.10 -29.68 -26.27
CA PRO A 42 0.67 -28.35 -26.65
C PRO A 42 0.93 -27.31 -25.55
N ALA A 43 1.82 -26.36 -25.81
CA ALA A 43 1.96 -25.17 -24.98
C ALA A 43 0.85 -24.18 -25.30
N THR A 44 -0.18 -24.11 -24.45
CA THR A 44 -1.27 -23.12 -24.51
C THR A 44 -0.77 -21.74 -24.11
N GLY A 45 -0.15 -21.04 -25.05
CA GLY A 45 0.37 -19.69 -24.86
C GLY A 45 0.55 -18.93 -26.17
N ASP A 46 0.61 -17.61 -26.06
CA ASP A 46 0.83 -16.67 -27.16
C ASP A 46 2.00 -17.07 -28.08
N PRO A 47 1.88 -16.89 -29.42
CA PRO A 47 2.93 -17.26 -30.36
C PRO A 47 4.21 -16.42 -30.21
N TRP A 48 4.14 -15.22 -29.62
CA TRP A 48 5.32 -14.39 -29.38
C TRP A 48 5.38 -13.86 -27.95
N GLN A 49 6.58 -13.92 -27.39
CA GLN A 49 6.90 -13.48 -26.04
C GLN A 49 7.39 -12.03 -26.13
N ILE A 50 6.45 -11.10 -26.26
CA ILE A 50 6.72 -9.66 -26.35
C ILE A 50 7.18 -9.13 -24.98
N GLY A 51 8.38 -8.55 -24.95
CA GLY A 51 9.01 -8.08 -23.73
C GLY A 51 9.87 -6.83 -23.91
N CYS A 52 10.47 -6.36 -22.82
CA CYS A 52 11.44 -5.27 -22.84
C CYS A 52 12.66 -5.63 -21.98
N TYR A 53 13.86 -5.20 -22.39
CA TYR A 53 15.05 -5.24 -21.56
C TYR A 53 15.03 -4.10 -20.53
N THR A 54 15.76 -4.27 -19.44
CA THR A 54 16.00 -3.21 -18.42
C THR A 54 16.79 -2.00 -18.96
N ARG A 55 17.42 -2.12 -20.13
CA ARG A 55 18.35 -1.15 -20.73
C ARG A 55 17.83 0.30 -20.92
N PRO A 56 16.55 0.58 -21.27
CA PRO A 56 16.06 1.96 -21.38
C PRO A 56 16.18 2.75 -20.07
N TRP A 57 16.15 2.05 -18.93
CA TRP A 57 16.30 2.62 -17.58
C TRP A 57 17.70 2.37 -17.00
N ASP A 58 18.74 2.27 -17.83
CA ASP A 58 20.12 1.97 -17.38
C ASP A 58 20.71 2.95 -16.35
N ARG A 59 20.14 4.15 -16.23
CA ARG A 59 20.44 5.16 -15.20
C ARG A 59 19.85 4.85 -13.81
N HIS A 60 19.02 3.81 -13.69
CA HIS A 60 18.25 3.46 -12.48
C HIS A 60 18.58 2.04 -11.97
N ASP A 61 18.21 1.76 -10.72
CA ASP A 61 18.21 0.41 -10.16
C ASP A 61 17.25 -0.49 -10.97
N TYR A 62 17.64 -1.75 -11.20
CA TYR A 62 16.89 -2.65 -12.08
C TYR A 62 15.44 -2.83 -11.66
N ARG A 63 15.11 -2.68 -10.37
CA ARG A 63 13.73 -2.77 -9.87
C ARG A 63 12.83 -1.70 -10.48
N VAL A 64 13.32 -0.46 -10.60
CA VAL A 64 12.61 0.64 -11.30
C VAL A 64 12.35 0.29 -12.77
N ALA A 65 13.30 -0.40 -13.41
CA ALA A 65 13.11 -0.90 -14.76
C ALA A 65 12.05 -2.03 -14.80
N LEU A 66 12.06 -2.97 -13.85
CA LEU A 66 11.02 -4.01 -13.75
C LEU A 66 9.63 -3.40 -13.50
N ASP A 67 9.53 -2.37 -12.65
CA ASP A 67 8.29 -1.64 -12.37
C ASP A 67 7.74 -1.02 -13.67
N ALA A 68 8.55 -0.22 -14.38
CA ALA A 68 8.15 0.45 -15.61
C ALA A 68 7.88 -0.52 -16.78
N ILE A 69 8.52 -1.70 -16.82
CA ILE A 69 8.26 -2.74 -17.83
C ILE A 69 6.91 -3.41 -17.58
N ALA A 70 6.55 -3.68 -16.32
CA ALA A 70 5.23 -4.18 -15.96
C ALA A 70 4.13 -3.12 -16.19
N GLU A 71 4.38 -1.86 -15.80
CA GLU A 71 3.46 -0.73 -16.00
C GLU A 71 3.22 -0.41 -17.49
N ALA A 72 4.25 -0.54 -18.34
CA ALA A 72 4.08 -0.47 -19.79
C ALA A 72 3.19 -1.60 -20.37
N GLY A 73 2.93 -2.65 -19.59
CA GLY A 73 2.09 -3.80 -19.94
C GLY A 73 2.83 -4.98 -20.56
N PHE A 74 4.16 -5.07 -20.44
CA PHE A 74 4.89 -6.25 -20.93
C PHE A 74 4.70 -7.44 -19.99
N LYS A 75 4.55 -8.64 -20.57
CA LYS A 75 4.52 -9.93 -19.85
C LYS A 75 5.92 -10.54 -19.66
N TYR A 76 6.85 -10.16 -20.53
CA TYR A 76 8.21 -10.70 -20.56
C TYR A 76 9.26 -9.62 -20.31
N VAL A 77 10.33 -9.98 -19.61
CA VAL A 77 11.45 -9.07 -19.30
C VAL A 77 12.79 -9.66 -19.71
N GLY A 78 13.66 -8.79 -20.21
CA GLY A 78 15.07 -9.07 -20.41
C GLY A 78 15.93 -8.37 -19.35
N LEU A 79 16.87 -9.09 -18.74
CA LEU A 79 17.84 -8.51 -17.83
C LEU A 79 19.08 -8.07 -18.61
N MET A 80 19.46 -6.80 -18.58
CA MET A 80 20.60 -6.25 -19.34
C MET A 80 21.29 -5.17 -18.50
N THR A 81 21.31 -3.91 -18.93
CA THR A 81 22.03 -2.83 -18.25
C THR A 81 21.18 -2.15 -17.18
N THR A 82 21.85 -1.66 -16.13
CA THR A 82 21.27 -0.99 -14.97
C THR A 82 22.37 -0.24 -14.20
N LYS A 83 21.99 0.64 -13.27
CA LYS A 83 22.90 1.34 -12.35
C LYS A 83 23.41 0.38 -11.26
N SER A 84 24.32 -0.51 -11.63
CA SER A 84 25.05 -1.42 -10.75
C SER A 84 26.57 -1.20 -10.84
N LYS A 85 27.36 -1.85 -9.96
CA LYS A 85 28.84 -1.81 -10.02
C LYS A 85 29.43 -2.38 -11.32
N THR A 86 28.70 -3.24 -12.02
CA THR A 86 29.14 -3.89 -13.27
C THR A 86 28.39 -3.37 -14.50
N GLY A 87 27.49 -2.39 -14.32
CA GLY A 87 26.59 -1.90 -15.36
C GLY A 87 25.50 -2.90 -15.79
N LEU A 88 25.49 -4.12 -15.24
CA LEU A 88 24.56 -5.21 -15.57
C LEU A 88 23.71 -5.64 -14.38
N VAL A 89 22.55 -6.25 -14.65
CA VAL A 89 21.68 -6.84 -13.61
C VAL A 89 22.28 -8.15 -13.09
N ILE A 90 22.83 -8.99 -13.98
CA ILE A 90 23.54 -10.23 -13.66
C ILE A 90 24.88 -10.20 -14.38
N SER A 91 25.95 -10.55 -13.66
CA SER A 91 27.32 -10.63 -14.17
C SER A 91 28.10 -11.76 -13.48
N VAL A 92 29.33 -12.04 -13.94
CA VAL A 92 30.20 -13.09 -13.37
C VAL A 92 30.49 -12.91 -11.87
N SER A 93 30.34 -11.69 -11.33
CA SER A 93 30.41 -11.39 -9.90
C SER A 93 29.17 -11.83 -9.11
N THR A 94 27.97 -11.72 -9.69
CA THR A 94 26.67 -11.96 -9.04
C THR A 94 26.62 -13.33 -8.36
N THR A 95 26.13 -13.43 -7.13
CA THR A 95 25.96 -14.71 -6.43
C THR A 95 24.66 -15.40 -6.83
N LEU A 96 24.57 -16.72 -6.57
CA LEU A 96 23.35 -17.48 -6.85
C LEU A 96 22.15 -16.89 -6.11
N GLU A 97 22.32 -16.54 -4.84
CA GLU A 97 21.29 -15.90 -4.03
C GLU A 97 20.86 -14.51 -4.56
N GLU A 98 21.79 -13.73 -5.12
CA GLU A 98 21.45 -12.46 -5.77
C GLU A 98 20.58 -12.71 -7.00
N ALA A 99 20.91 -13.74 -7.79
CA ALA A 99 20.12 -14.14 -8.94
C ALA A 99 18.73 -14.70 -8.53
N GLU A 100 18.63 -15.47 -7.45
CA GLU A 100 17.34 -15.89 -6.88
C GLU A 100 16.50 -14.68 -6.43
N ARG A 101 17.10 -13.72 -5.73
CA ARG A 101 16.44 -12.46 -5.31
C ARG A 101 15.97 -11.65 -6.53
N ILE A 102 16.76 -11.58 -7.60
CA ILE A 102 16.37 -10.97 -8.88
C ILE A 102 15.18 -11.72 -9.50
N GLY A 103 15.18 -13.06 -9.49
CA GLY A 103 14.05 -13.88 -9.93
C GLY A 103 12.77 -13.69 -9.09
N GLN A 104 12.92 -13.43 -7.79
CA GLN A 104 11.80 -13.04 -6.92
C GLN A 104 11.26 -11.65 -7.30
N GLU A 105 12.12 -10.64 -7.52
CA GLU A 105 11.70 -9.30 -7.98
C GLU A 105 10.95 -9.32 -9.31
N ILE A 106 11.34 -10.21 -10.24
CA ILE A 106 10.63 -10.46 -11.50
C ILE A 106 9.22 -11.02 -11.22
N LYS A 107 9.14 -12.10 -10.41
CA LYS A 107 7.87 -12.78 -10.07
C LYS A 107 6.88 -11.88 -9.31
N LYS A 108 7.37 -10.97 -8.45
CA LYS A 108 6.54 -9.98 -7.71
C LYS A 108 5.71 -9.08 -8.63
N ARG A 109 6.10 -8.95 -9.90
CA ARG A 109 5.48 -8.06 -10.91
C ARG A 109 4.75 -8.85 -12.01
N SER A 110 4.54 -10.15 -11.81
CA SER A 110 3.98 -11.08 -12.80
C SER A 110 4.75 -11.15 -14.13
N LEU A 111 6.02 -10.72 -14.14
CA LEU A 111 6.90 -10.78 -15.30
C LEU A 111 7.53 -12.18 -15.44
N VAL A 112 7.88 -12.54 -16.68
CA VAL A 112 8.64 -13.75 -17.01
C VAL A 112 9.99 -13.36 -17.61
N ALA A 113 11.09 -13.85 -17.04
CA ALA A 113 12.43 -13.61 -17.58
C ALA A 113 12.64 -14.38 -18.91
N ALA A 114 12.63 -13.65 -20.03
CA ALA A 114 12.89 -14.24 -21.34
C ALA A 114 14.40 -14.50 -21.52
N SER A 115 15.24 -13.52 -21.18
CA SER A 115 16.70 -13.63 -21.35
C SER A 115 17.50 -12.74 -20.40
N VAL A 116 18.72 -13.16 -20.10
CA VAL A 116 19.76 -12.37 -19.45
C VAL A 116 20.85 -12.04 -20.47
N TYR A 117 21.20 -10.78 -20.65
CA TYR A 117 22.42 -10.38 -21.34
C TYR A 117 23.60 -10.51 -20.39
N GLY A 118 24.56 -11.36 -20.76
CA GLY A 118 25.78 -11.64 -20.01
C GLY A 118 27.01 -11.60 -20.90
N GLY A 119 28.18 -11.75 -20.27
CA GLY A 119 29.47 -11.65 -20.94
C GLY A 119 30.60 -11.38 -19.96
N GLY A 120 31.75 -10.92 -20.48
CA GLY A 120 32.93 -10.65 -19.66
C GLY A 120 33.59 -11.90 -19.07
N ILE A 121 33.37 -13.08 -19.67
CA ILE A 121 34.03 -14.32 -19.23
C ILE A 121 35.56 -14.18 -19.43
N PRO A 122 36.40 -14.50 -18.43
CA PRO A 122 37.80 -14.09 -18.40
C PRO A 122 38.71 -15.06 -19.18
N VAL A 123 38.37 -15.36 -20.43
CA VAL A 123 39.15 -16.29 -21.30
C VAL A 123 40.58 -15.80 -21.58
N ALA A 124 40.83 -14.50 -21.45
CA ALA A 124 42.18 -13.92 -21.48
C ALA A 124 43.06 -14.34 -20.29
N LYS A 125 42.49 -14.83 -19.19
CA LYS A 125 43.24 -15.44 -18.08
C LYS A 125 43.51 -16.92 -18.35
N SER A 126 42.47 -17.67 -18.71
CA SER A 126 42.56 -19.04 -19.24
C SER A 126 41.21 -19.52 -19.78
N LEU A 127 41.22 -20.57 -20.61
CA LEU A 127 40.02 -21.29 -21.02
C LEU A 127 39.20 -21.77 -19.81
N LYS A 128 39.86 -22.33 -18.79
CA LYS A 128 39.24 -22.82 -17.56
C LYS A 128 38.47 -21.71 -16.83
N ALA A 129 39.10 -20.55 -16.62
CA ALA A 129 38.46 -19.41 -15.97
C ALA A 129 37.26 -18.87 -16.78
N GLY A 130 37.31 -18.98 -18.11
CA GLY A 130 36.16 -18.71 -18.98
C GLY A 130 34.99 -19.67 -18.78
N ILE A 131 35.27 -20.98 -18.74
CA ILE A 131 34.28 -22.05 -18.50
C ILE A 131 33.62 -21.89 -17.13
N GLU A 132 34.41 -21.70 -16.08
CA GLU A 132 33.92 -21.54 -14.70
C GLU A 132 33.01 -20.30 -14.56
N ALA A 133 33.42 -19.16 -15.15
CA ALA A 133 32.60 -17.95 -15.16
C ALA A 133 31.31 -18.11 -15.98
N LEU A 134 31.35 -18.86 -17.09
CA LEU A 134 30.16 -19.11 -17.90
C LEU A 134 29.18 -20.07 -17.22
N LYS A 135 29.65 -21.14 -16.57
CA LYS A 135 28.79 -22.00 -15.74
C LYS A 135 28.09 -21.21 -14.63
N LYS A 136 28.81 -20.30 -13.95
CA LYS A 136 28.22 -19.40 -12.96
C LYS A 136 27.15 -18.46 -13.55
N LEU A 137 27.34 -17.95 -14.77
CA LEU A 137 26.30 -17.16 -15.47
C LEU A 137 25.08 -18.02 -15.81
N ILE A 138 25.27 -19.27 -16.23
CA ILE A 138 24.18 -20.24 -16.50
C ILE A 138 23.39 -20.53 -15.22
N ASP A 139 24.06 -20.79 -14.11
CA ASP A 139 23.42 -21.01 -12.80
C ASP A 139 22.60 -19.79 -12.35
N ASN A 140 23.16 -18.58 -12.49
CA ASN A 140 22.44 -17.35 -12.21
C ASN A 140 21.23 -17.15 -13.15
N CYS A 141 21.29 -17.58 -14.41
CA CYS A 141 20.14 -17.56 -15.32
C CYS A 141 19.03 -18.52 -14.85
N ALA A 142 19.39 -19.73 -14.42
CA ALA A 142 18.42 -20.70 -13.88
C ALA A 142 17.79 -20.19 -12.57
N ALA A 143 18.60 -19.64 -11.65
CA ALA A 143 18.15 -19.08 -10.38
C ALA A 143 17.18 -17.89 -10.52
N CYS A 144 17.44 -16.98 -11.47
CA CYS A 144 16.50 -15.89 -11.76
C CYS A 144 15.27 -16.33 -12.59
N GLY A 145 15.23 -17.59 -13.05
CA GLY A 145 14.13 -18.17 -13.82
C GLY A 145 14.15 -17.83 -15.32
N ALA A 146 15.26 -17.29 -15.83
CA ALA A 146 15.43 -16.97 -17.25
C ALA A 146 15.49 -18.23 -18.12
N LYS A 147 15.29 -18.08 -19.44
CA LYS A 147 15.36 -19.18 -20.42
C LYS A 147 16.52 -19.10 -21.40
N ASN A 148 17.17 -17.95 -21.52
CA ASN A 148 18.29 -17.76 -22.44
C ASN A 148 19.37 -16.81 -21.89
N LEU A 149 20.62 -17.26 -21.90
CA LEU A 149 21.81 -16.43 -21.70
C LEU A 149 22.28 -15.88 -23.04
N LEU A 150 22.15 -14.57 -23.22
CA LEU A 150 22.54 -13.83 -24.42
C LEU A 150 23.95 -13.26 -24.25
N MET A 151 24.86 -13.65 -25.14
CA MET A 151 26.26 -13.23 -25.15
C MET A 151 26.51 -12.15 -26.21
N GLY A 152 27.29 -11.13 -25.86
CA GLY A 152 27.75 -10.09 -26.81
C GLY A 152 28.89 -10.53 -27.75
N GLY A 153 29.46 -11.73 -27.56
CA GLY A 153 30.58 -12.23 -28.34
C GLY A 153 31.93 -11.59 -27.96
N THR A 154 32.85 -11.50 -28.92
CA THR A 154 34.18 -10.89 -28.76
C THR A 154 34.69 -10.29 -30.07
N GLY A 155 35.27 -9.09 -29.98
CA GLY A 155 35.99 -8.44 -31.09
C GLY A 155 37.49 -8.76 -31.16
N ASP A 156 38.05 -9.43 -30.15
CA ASP A 156 39.47 -9.82 -30.13
C ASP A 156 39.66 -11.15 -30.85
N GLU A 157 40.37 -11.11 -31.99
CA GLU A 157 40.71 -12.28 -32.83
C GLU A 157 41.55 -13.32 -32.09
N LYS A 158 42.46 -12.89 -31.21
CA LYS A 158 43.34 -13.78 -30.43
C LYS A 158 42.53 -14.57 -29.42
N LEU A 159 41.47 -13.97 -28.89
CA LEU A 159 40.55 -14.61 -27.93
C LEU A 159 39.39 -15.35 -28.61
N TYR A 160 39.06 -15.07 -29.88
CA TYR A 160 37.88 -15.62 -30.58
C TYR A 160 37.74 -17.14 -30.43
N LYS A 161 38.77 -17.92 -30.79
CA LYS A 161 38.74 -19.39 -30.69
C LYS A 161 38.54 -19.86 -29.23
N THR A 162 39.23 -19.23 -28.28
CA THR A 162 39.16 -19.58 -26.85
C THR A 162 37.81 -19.24 -26.22
N TYR A 163 37.23 -18.10 -26.61
CA TYR A 163 35.91 -17.62 -26.17
C TYR A 163 34.80 -18.61 -26.58
N TYR A 164 34.79 -19.01 -27.85
CA TYR A 164 33.76 -19.93 -28.35
C TYR A 164 34.01 -21.39 -27.97
N LYS A 165 35.27 -21.79 -27.71
CA LYS A 165 35.54 -23.06 -27.02
C LYS A 165 34.95 -23.05 -25.60
N ALA A 166 35.14 -21.98 -24.82
CA ALA A 166 34.53 -21.88 -23.49
C ALA A 166 32.99 -21.98 -23.53
N ILE A 167 32.35 -21.44 -24.57
CA ILE A 167 30.92 -21.60 -24.82
C ILE A 167 30.57 -23.07 -25.13
N ALA A 168 31.26 -23.71 -26.09
CA ALA A 168 31.00 -25.10 -26.46
C ALA A 168 31.05 -26.06 -25.25
N GLU A 169 32.10 -25.95 -24.43
CA GLU A 169 32.34 -26.72 -23.19
C GLU A 169 31.25 -26.49 -22.11
N CYS A 170 30.46 -25.41 -22.22
CA CYS A 170 29.34 -25.10 -21.32
C CYS A 170 27.96 -25.40 -21.92
N CYS A 171 27.86 -25.71 -23.21
CA CYS A 171 26.55 -25.80 -23.87
C CYS A 171 25.70 -27.00 -23.42
N GLY A 172 26.33 -28.12 -23.04
CA GLY A 172 25.65 -29.27 -22.43
C GLY A 172 25.11 -28.94 -21.04
N TYR A 173 25.96 -28.36 -20.19
CA TYR A 173 25.60 -27.88 -18.85
C TYR A 173 24.43 -26.87 -18.86
N ALA A 174 24.42 -25.96 -19.83
CA ALA A 174 23.30 -25.05 -20.03
C ALA A 174 22.00 -25.79 -20.40
N ALA A 175 22.08 -26.85 -21.22
CA ALA A 175 20.91 -27.64 -21.60
C ALA A 175 20.35 -28.43 -20.40
N GLU A 176 21.21 -29.02 -19.56
CA GLU A 176 20.83 -29.67 -18.29
C GLU A 176 20.09 -28.70 -17.35
N LYS A 177 20.51 -27.43 -17.32
CA LYS A 177 19.91 -26.35 -16.53
C LYS A 177 18.66 -25.73 -17.17
N GLY A 178 18.26 -26.18 -18.36
CA GLY A 178 17.12 -25.62 -19.11
C GLY A 178 17.35 -24.21 -19.65
N ILE A 179 18.61 -23.83 -19.88
CA ILE A 179 19.07 -22.53 -20.36
C ILE A 179 19.62 -22.65 -21.78
N GLY A 180 19.04 -21.92 -22.74
CA GLY A 180 19.68 -21.69 -24.03
C GLY A 180 20.87 -20.75 -23.90
N ILE A 181 21.92 -20.95 -24.68
CA ILE A 181 22.97 -19.93 -24.89
C ILE A 181 22.76 -19.32 -26.27
N SER A 182 22.91 -18.02 -26.41
CA SER A 182 22.85 -17.37 -27.72
C SER A 182 23.87 -16.26 -27.90
N ILE A 183 24.11 -15.91 -29.16
CA ILE A 183 24.88 -14.74 -29.59
C ILE A 183 24.00 -13.83 -30.45
N LYS A 184 24.28 -12.53 -30.46
CA LYS A 184 23.65 -11.56 -31.35
C LYS A 184 24.65 -10.76 -32.19
N PRO A 185 24.20 -10.13 -33.29
CA PRO A 185 24.93 -9.06 -33.94
C PRO A 185 25.36 -7.99 -32.92
N HIS A 186 26.68 -7.78 -32.72
CA HIS A 186 27.22 -6.94 -31.65
C HIS A 186 28.64 -6.40 -31.92
N GLY A 187 28.97 -6.18 -33.20
CA GLY A 187 30.24 -5.59 -33.62
C GLY A 187 31.41 -6.59 -33.64
N GLY A 188 32.58 -6.09 -34.01
CA GLY A 188 33.80 -6.89 -34.13
C GLY A 188 33.61 -8.10 -35.04
N LEU A 189 33.85 -9.29 -34.49
CA LEU A 189 33.84 -10.57 -35.21
C LEU A 189 32.46 -11.25 -35.23
N ASN A 190 31.43 -10.57 -34.71
CA ASN A 190 30.03 -10.99 -34.73
C ASN A 190 29.11 -9.78 -34.98
N ALA A 191 29.46 -8.93 -35.94
CA ALA A 191 28.68 -7.76 -36.35
C ALA A 191 27.51 -8.08 -37.28
N THR A 192 27.57 -9.19 -38.03
CA THR A 192 26.61 -9.55 -39.09
C THR A 192 26.10 -10.99 -38.96
N GLY A 193 24.97 -11.30 -39.62
CA GLY A 193 24.37 -12.63 -39.70
C GLY A 193 25.34 -13.73 -40.17
N PRO A 194 26.14 -13.53 -41.24
CA PRO A 194 27.13 -14.53 -41.70
C PRO A 194 28.23 -14.80 -40.65
N GLN A 195 28.67 -13.75 -39.94
CA GLN A 195 29.64 -13.90 -38.85
C GLN A 195 29.04 -14.68 -37.69
N CYS A 196 27.81 -14.34 -37.25
CA CYS A 196 27.09 -15.11 -36.22
C CYS A 196 26.87 -16.57 -36.64
N ARG A 197 26.48 -16.85 -37.89
CA ARG A 197 26.36 -18.22 -38.44
C ARG A 197 27.68 -18.99 -38.30
N LYS A 198 28.79 -18.42 -38.79
CA LYS A 198 30.14 -19.00 -38.68
C LYS A 198 30.51 -19.30 -37.22
N THR A 199 30.07 -18.48 -36.28
CA THR A 199 30.23 -18.73 -34.84
C THR A 199 29.40 -19.93 -34.35
N ILE A 200 28.13 -20.06 -34.75
CA ILE A 200 27.29 -21.23 -34.37
C ILE A 200 27.89 -22.53 -34.94
N GLU A 201 28.27 -22.52 -36.22
CA GLU A 201 28.80 -23.69 -36.92
C GLU A 201 30.14 -24.15 -36.34
N MET A 202 31.02 -23.22 -35.95
CA MET A 202 32.26 -23.52 -35.23
C MET A 202 32.05 -24.09 -33.81
N VAL A 203 30.94 -23.74 -33.14
CA VAL A 203 30.58 -24.28 -31.82
C VAL A 203 29.87 -25.64 -31.93
N GLY A 204 29.22 -25.93 -33.06
CA GLY A 204 28.66 -27.25 -33.41
C GLY A 204 27.50 -27.76 -32.54
N HIS A 205 27.08 -27.05 -31.49
CA HIS A 205 26.15 -27.56 -30.49
C HIS A 205 24.70 -27.05 -30.64
N ARG A 206 23.71 -27.93 -30.44
CA ARG A 206 22.28 -27.59 -30.62
C ARG A 206 21.73 -26.51 -29.68
N ASN A 207 22.34 -26.37 -28.50
CA ASN A 207 21.95 -25.40 -27.46
C ASN A 207 22.64 -24.02 -27.58
N PHE A 208 23.42 -23.78 -28.64
CA PHE A 208 23.97 -22.45 -28.95
C PHE A 208 23.33 -21.91 -30.23
N ARG A 209 22.68 -20.75 -30.16
CA ARG A 209 21.80 -20.22 -31.21
C ARG A 209 21.91 -18.71 -31.38
N ILE A 210 21.18 -18.13 -32.34
CA ILE A 210 21.23 -16.70 -32.64
C ILE A 210 20.04 -15.99 -32.00
N TRP A 211 20.30 -14.83 -31.41
CA TRP A 211 19.30 -13.87 -30.98
C TRP A 211 19.43 -12.64 -31.90
N TYR A 212 18.51 -12.43 -32.82
CA TYR A 212 18.73 -11.50 -33.93
C TYR A 212 18.57 -10.03 -33.51
N ASP A 213 19.36 -9.10 -34.05
CA ASP A 213 19.40 -7.69 -33.64
C ASP A 213 19.56 -6.76 -34.87
N PRO A 214 18.46 -6.41 -35.59
CA PRO A 214 18.51 -5.67 -36.85
C PRO A 214 18.98 -4.22 -36.68
N GLY A 215 18.71 -3.60 -35.53
CA GLY A 215 19.23 -2.27 -35.21
C GLY A 215 20.76 -2.28 -35.11
N ASN A 216 21.35 -3.37 -34.60
CA ASN A 216 22.80 -3.54 -34.60
C ASN A 216 23.37 -3.79 -36.02
N ILE A 217 22.66 -4.49 -36.91
CA ILE A 217 23.09 -4.64 -38.32
C ILE A 217 23.27 -3.27 -38.98
N LEU A 218 22.27 -2.38 -38.87
CA LEU A 218 22.37 -1.00 -39.36
C LEU A 218 23.42 -0.17 -38.59
N TYR A 219 23.57 -0.37 -37.29
CA TYR A 219 24.57 0.35 -36.49
C TYR A 219 26.01 0.07 -36.93
N TYR A 220 26.39 -1.21 -37.06
CA TYR A 220 27.77 -1.59 -37.40
C TYR A 220 28.09 -1.46 -38.90
N SER A 221 27.09 -1.60 -39.78
CA SER A 221 27.23 -1.28 -41.22
C SER A 221 27.05 0.22 -41.53
N ASN A 222 26.94 1.09 -40.53
CA ASN A 222 26.65 2.52 -40.70
C ASN A 222 25.32 2.87 -41.41
N GLY A 223 24.49 1.87 -41.71
CA GLY A 223 23.24 1.96 -42.46
C GLY A 223 23.31 1.35 -43.87
N GLU A 224 24.43 0.73 -44.24
CA GLU A 224 24.70 0.20 -45.58
C GLU A 224 24.17 -1.23 -45.81
N LEU A 225 24.05 -2.05 -44.75
CA LEU A 225 23.56 -3.43 -44.84
C LEU A 225 22.10 -3.52 -44.39
N ASP A 226 21.21 -3.91 -45.31
CA ASP A 226 19.80 -4.16 -45.03
C ASP A 226 19.62 -5.39 -44.11
N PRO A 227 19.00 -5.24 -42.91
CA PRO A 227 18.68 -6.37 -42.04
C PRO A 227 17.74 -7.42 -42.66
N VAL A 228 16.99 -7.11 -43.72
CA VAL A 228 16.18 -8.12 -44.44
C VAL A 228 17.07 -9.06 -45.27
N VAL A 229 18.16 -8.53 -45.85
CA VAL A 229 19.16 -9.33 -46.57
C VAL A 229 20.02 -10.12 -45.58
N ASP A 230 20.49 -9.49 -44.50
CA ASP A 230 21.29 -10.16 -43.46
C ASP A 230 20.50 -11.25 -42.71
N ALA A 231 19.21 -11.01 -42.42
CA ALA A 231 18.33 -12.02 -41.80
C ALA A 231 18.18 -13.29 -42.64
N ALA A 232 18.45 -13.25 -43.95
CA ALA A 232 18.43 -14.43 -44.81
C ALA A 232 19.57 -15.40 -44.49
N THR A 233 20.68 -14.93 -43.91
CA THR A 233 21.86 -15.76 -43.67
C THR A 233 21.81 -16.49 -42.33
N VAL A 234 20.74 -16.36 -41.54
CA VAL A 234 20.59 -16.97 -40.20
C VAL A 234 19.44 -17.98 -40.10
N ASP A 235 18.91 -18.42 -41.25
CA ASP A 235 17.88 -19.46 -41.36
C ASP A 235 18.22 -20.72 -40.53
N GLY A 236 17.22 -21.21 -39.80
CA GLY A 236 17.31 -22.36 -38.88
C GLY A 236 18.00 -22.08 -37.53
N LEU A 237 18.59 -20.89 -37.33
CA LEU A 237 19.45 -20.62 -36.16
C LEU A 237 18.85 -19.64 -35.14
N VAL A 238 17.79 -18.90 -35.46
CA VAL A 238 17.25 -17.84 -34.58
C VAL A 238 16.27 -18.37 -33.54
N VAL A 239 16.49 -18.01 -32.27
CA VAL A 239 15.66 -18.42 -31.11
C VAL A 239 15.04 -17.24 -30.33
N GLY A 240 15.36 -16.01 -30.72
CA GLY A 240 14.84 -14.78 -30.12
C GLY A 240 15.30 -13.56 -30.91
N MET A 241 14.77 -12.39 -30.59
CA MET A 241 15.07 -11.15 -31.29
C MET A 241 15.14 -9.96 -30.33
N CYS A 242 16.21 -9.17 -30.42
CA CYS A 242 16.30 -7.84 -29.87
C CYS A 242 15.52 -6.88 -30.78
N ILE A 243 14.48 -6.26 -30.25
CA ILE A 243 13.74 -5.22 -30.96
C ILE A 243 14.44 -3.89 -30.67
N LYS A 244 15.21 -3.43 -31.66
CA LYS A 244 16.00 -2.22 -31.65
C LYS A 244 15.89 -1.56 -33.01
N ASP A 245 15.57 -0.27 -33.02
CA ASP A 245 15.50 0.53 -34.23
C ASP A 245 16.81 1.30 -34.46
N TYR A 246 16.92 1.99 -35.59
CA TYR A 246 18.09 2.76 -35.98
C TYR A 246 17.71 4.10 -36.60
N ARG A 247 18.37 5.18 -36.16
CA ARG A 247 18.36 6.52 -36.76
C ARG A 247 19.77 6.85 -37.25
N HIS A 248 19.88 7.41 -38.44
CA HIS A 248 21.19 7.75 -39.01
C HIS A 248 21.67 9.12 -38.47
N PRO A 249 22.97 9.30 -38.16
CA PRO A 249 24.05 8.30 -38.14
C PRO A 249 24.18 7.60 -36.78
N ARG A 250 24.19 6.26 -36.78
CA ARG A 250 24.55 5.41 -35.62
C ARG A 250 23.83 5.73 -34.30
N ASP A 251 22.58 6.17 -34.36
CA ASP A 251 21.70 6.24 -33.20
C ASP A 251 20.81 4.98 -33.14
N VAL A 252 20.69 4.41 -31.95
CA VAL A 252 19.80 3.26 -31.65
C VAL A 252 18.92 3.51 -30.43
N LEU A 253 18.98 4.71 -29.83
CA LEU A 253 18.09 5.16 -28.76
C LEU A 253 16.81 5.72 -29.40
N VAL A 254 16.14 4.84 -30.12
CA VAL A 254 15.00 5.12 -31.00
C VAL A 254 13.93 4.08 -30.68
N THR A 255 12.70 4.54 -30.47
CA THR A 255 11.57 3.64 -30.19
C THR A 255 11.22 2.82 -31.44
N PRO A 256 11.07 1.49 -31.32
CA PRO A 256 10.72 0.60 -32.45
C PRO A 256 9.51 1.07 -33.25
N GLY A 257 9.71 1.23 -34.56
CA GLY A 257 8.72 1.75 -35.50
C GLY A 257 8.85 3.24 -35.80
N ALA A 258 9.91 3.90 -35.31
CA ALA A 258 10.21 5.32 -35.57
C ALA A 258 11.57 5.54 -36.28
N GLY A 259 12.35 4.49 -36.52
CA GLY A 259 13.61 4.55 -37.26
C GLY A 259 13.55 3.84 -38.62
N LYS A 260 14.70 3.37 -39.11
CA LYS A 260 14.88 2.74 -40.43
C LYS A 260 14.63 1.23 -40.45
N VAL A 261 14.45 0.54 -39.32
CA VAL A 261 14.29 -0.93 -39.34
C VAL A 261 12.91 -1.32 -39.86
N ASN A 262 12.87 -1.96 -41.03
CA ASN A 262 11.65 -2.55 -41.60
C ASN A 262 11.29 -3.85 -40.86
N PHE A 263 10.83 -3.73 -39.61
CA PHE A 263 10.44 -4.87 -38.78
C PHE A 263 9.43 -5.83 -39.45
N PRO A 264 8.41 -5.39 -40.22
CA PRO A 264 7.57 -6.29 -41.00
C PRO A 264 8.34 -7.20 -41.97
N ALA A 265 9.25 -6.62 -42.77
CA ALA A 265 10.04 -7.39 -43.73
C ALA A 265 11.08 -8.30 -43.03
N VAL A 266 11.74 -7.81 -41.97
CA VAL A 266 12.70 -8.62 -41.19
C VAL A 266 11.99 -9.80 -40.52
N LEU A 267 10.85 -9.57 -39.85
CA LEU A 267 10.10 -10.65 -39.21
C LEU A 267 9.51 -11.62 -40.24
N ALA A 268 9.09 -11.15 -41.42
CA ALA A 268 8.67 -12.01 -42.52
C ALA A 268 9.83 -12.87 -43.06
N ARG A 269 11.05 -12.32 -43.17
CA ARG A 269 12.23 -13.10 -43.59
C ARG A 269 12.65 -14.12 -42.54
N LEU A 270 12.63 -13.76 -41.26
CA LEU A 270 12.92 -14.67 -40.15
C LEU A 270 11.87 -15.79 -40.03
N LYS A 271 10.59 -15.50 -40.30
CA LYS A 271 9.52 -16.52 -40.42
C LYS A 271 9.80 -17.51 -41.54
N LYS A 272 10.25 -17.06 -42.73
CA LYS A 272 10.72 -17.96 -43.80
C LYS A 272 11.93 -18.80 -43.37
N GLY A 273 12.80 -18.25 -42.52
CA GLY A 273 13.93 -18.94 -41.89
C GLY A 273 13.58 -19.85 -40.70
N GLY A 274 12.29 -20.10 -40.44
CA GLY A 274 11.82 -21.00 -39.37
C GLY A 274 11.60 -20.36 -38.00
N PHE A 275 11.96 -19.09 -37.79
CA PHE A 275 11.64 -18.36 -36.56
C PHE A 275 10.18 -17.87 -36.63
N THR A 276 9.26 -18.76 -36.24
CA THR A 276 7.80 -18.57 -36.32
C THR A 276 7.14 -18.27 -34.98
N ARG A 277 7.89 -18.39 -33.87
CA ARG A 277 7.48 -18.10 -32.50
C ARG A 277 8.70 -17.79 -31.62
N GLY A 278 8.53 -17.02 -30.54
CA GLY A 278 9.57 -16.81 -29.53
C GLY A 278 9.68 -15.39 -28.97
N PRO A 279 10.78 -15.07 -28.26
CA PRO A 279 11.01 -13.75 -27.66
C PRO A 279 11.23 -12.63 -28.68
N LEU A 280 10.45 -11.56 -28.54
CA LEU A 280 10.66 -10.28 -29.21
C LEU A 280 10.83 -9.22 -28.12
N VAL A 281 12.09 -8.89 -27.77
CA VAL A 281 12.41 -8.13 -26.55
C VAL A 281 13.01 -6.77 -26.91
N VAL A 282 12.31 -5.69 -26.58
CA VAL A 282 12.73 -4.30 -26.83
C VAL A 282 14.02 -3.98 -26.09
N GLU A 283 15.09 -3.64 -26.82
CA GLU A 283 16.39 -3.33 -26.21
C GLU A 283 16.62 -1.83 -26.01
N CYS A 284 16.05 -1.00 -26.86
CA CYS A 284 16.22 0.45 -26.83
C CYS A 284 14.90 1.16 -27.11
N LEU A 285 14.81 2.39 -26.61
CA LEU A 285 13.71 3.33 -26.74
C LEU A 285 14.31 4.72 -26.88
N GLU A 286 13.51 5.69 -27.33
CA GLU A 286 13.88 7.10 -27.19
C GLU A 286 13.97 7.49 -25.71
N ARG A 287 15.03 8.20 -25.33
CA ARG A 287 15.31 8.54 -23.93
C ARG A 287 14.57 9.79 -23.48
N GLY A 288 14.00 9.73 -22.28
CA GLY A 288 13.40 10.87 -21.60
C GLY A 288 13.56 10.80 -20.09
N ASP A 289 12.59 11.38 -19.37
CA ASP A 289 12.36 11.06 -17.97
C ASP A 289 11.69 9.67 -17.81
N LEU A 290 11.34 9.27 -16.58
CA LEU A 290 10.69 7.99 -16.33
C LEU A 290 9.32 7.86 -17.02
N LYS A 291 8.53 8.93 -17.07
CA LYS A 291 7.17 8.95 -17.64
C LYS A 291 7.21 8.92 -19.17
N GLN A 292 8.13 9.67 -19.78
CA GLN A 292 8.37 9.61 -21.23
C GLN A 292 8.89 8.23 -21.65
N THR A 293 9.88 7.68 -20.92
CA THR A 293 10.45 6.36 -21.24
C THR A 293 9.41 5.24 -21.07
N LEU A 294 8.52 5.34 -20.07
CA LEU A 294 7.35 4.46 -19.90
C LEU A 294 6.35 4.58 -21.06
N ALA A 295 6.02 5.79 -21.50
CA ALA A 295 5.09 6.00 -22.61
C ALA A 295 5.62 5.43 -23.93
N GLU A 296 6.92 5.61 -24.20
CA GLU A 296 7.63 5.03 -25.34
C GLU A 296 7.75 3.50 -25.23
N ALA A 297 7.92 2.94 -24.03
CA ALA A 297 7.88 1.50 -23.79
C ALA A 297 6.50 0.89 -24.14
N ALA A 298 5.42 1.52 -23.70
CA ALA A 298 4.05 1.09 -24.01
C ALA A 298 3.70 1.25 -25.51
N LYS A 299 4.28 2.26 -26.18
CA LYS A 299 4.19 2.47 -27.63
C LYS A 299 4.92 1.36 -28.40
N ALA A 300 6.15 1.02 -28.01
CA ALA A 300 6.90 -0.11 -28.59
C ALA A 300 6.18 -1.45 -28.41
N ARG A 301 5.53 -1.68 -27.26
CA ARG A 301 4.70 -2.86 -27.04
C ARG A 301 3.54 -2.96 -28.04
N ARG A 302 2.72 -1.89 -28.15
CA ARG A 302 1.57 -1.85 -29.07
C ARG A 302 2.00 -2.01 -30.53
N PHE A 303 3.17 -1.46 -30.91
CA PHE A 303 3.78 -1.67 -32.21
C PHE A 303 4.09 -3.16 -32.47
N LEU A 304 4.73 -3.84 -31.51
CA LEU A 304 5.07 -5.26 -31.64
C LEU A 304 3.86 -6.18 -31.72
N GLU A 305 2.78 -5.90 -30.99
CA GLU A 305 1.56 -6.70 -31.04
C GLU A 305 0.86 -6.57 -32.40
N LYS A 306 0.77 -5.34 -32.93
CA LYS A 306 0.29 -5.09 -34.30
C LYS A 306 1.16 -5.79 -35.35
N LEU A 307 2.47 -5.83 -35.14
CA LEU A 307 3.45 -6.48 -36.02
C LEU A 307 3.33 -8.02 -36.02
N THR A 308 3.06 -8.64 -34.86
CA THR A 308 3.00 -10.11 -34.76
C THR A 308 1.69 -10.69 -35.27
N GLY A 309 0.62 -9.88 -35.34
CA GLY A 309 -0.73 -10.36 -35.63
C GLY A 309 -1.38 -11.05 -34.43
N GLN A 310 -0.78 -10.95 -33.24
CA GLN A 310 -1.54 -11.14 -32.01
C GLN A 310 -2.63 -10.07 -31.95
N LYS A 311 -3.73 -10.35 -31.26
CA LYS A 311 -4.51 -9.23 -30.70
C LYS A 311 -3.53 -8.40 -29.87
N ALA A 312 -3.74 -7.08 -29.81
CA ALA A 312 -3.04 -6.27 -28.81
C ALA A 312 -3.14 -6.96 -27.44
N SER A 313 -2.15 -6.76 -26.56
CA SER A 313 -2.50 -6.73 -25.15
C SER A 313 -3.04 -5.31 -24.92
N VAL A 314 -4.33 -5.08 -25.22
CA VAL A 314 -5.40 -5.47 -24.31
C VAL A 314 -4.99 -6.57 -23.30
N ALA A 315 -4.36 -6.31 -22.14
CA ALA A 315 -4.41 -5.08 -21.33
C ALA A 315 -5.80 -4.44 -21.40
N SER A 316 -6.82 -5.29 -21.40
CA SER A 316 -8.11 -4.90 -21.93
C SER A 316 -8.69 -3.83 -21.01
N PRO A 317 -9.37 -2.81 -21.55
CA PRO A 317 -10.61 -2.46 -20.90
C PRO A 317 -11.39 -3.78 -20.82
N ALA A 318 -11.44 -4.39 -19.63
CA ALA A 318 -12.04 -5.72 -19.39
C ALA A 318 -13.57 -5.60 -19.40
N SER A 319 -14.07 -4.97 -20.47
CA SER A 319 -14.88 -3.75 -20.41
C SER A 319 -14.28 -2.62 -19.52
N ILE A 320 -14.41 -1.35 -19.90
CA ILE A 320 -14.45 -0.23 -18.92
C ILE A 320 -15.91 -0.05 -18.44
N THR A 321 -16.58 -1.18 -18.22
CA THR A 321 -17.80 -1.31 -17.42
C THR A 321 -17.64 -2.40 -16.34
N SER A 322 -16.41 -2.85 -16.13
CA SER A 322 -15.92 -3.57 -14.96
C SER A 322 -14.54 -2.98 -14.65
N ALA A 323 -14.51 -1.99 -13.76
CA ALA A 323 -13.26 -1.66 -13.06
C ALA A 323 -12.77 -2.95 -12.38
N MET A 324 -11.45 -3.20 -12.33
CA MET A 324 -10.87 -4.38 -11.65
C MET A 324 -11.64 -4.64 -10.36
N GLU A 325 -12.32 -5.77 -10.24
CA GLU A 325 -13.51 -5.81 -9.38
C GLU A 325 -13.17 -5.49 -7.93
N LEU A 326 -13.83 -4.46 -7.36
CA LEU A 326 -13.61 -4.09 -5.97
C LEU A 326 -14.19 -5.22 -5.11
N THR A 327 -13.32 -5.92 -4.40
CA THR A 327 -13.75 -6.92 -3.44
C THR A 327 -13.73 -6.35 -2.04
N ALA A 328 -14.72 -6.70 -1.24
CA ALA A 328 -14.78 -6.43 0.18
C ALA A 328 -15.10 -7.71 0.95
N GLY A 329 -14.40 -7.92 2.07
CA GLY A 329 -14.73 -8.94 3.05
C GLY A 329 -14.86 -8.32 4.42
N ILE A 330 -15.83 -8.80 5.21
CA ILE A 330 -16.24 -8.18 6.47
C ILE A 330 -16.16 -9.22 7.59
N ALA A 331 -15.61 -8.82 8.73
CA ALA A 331 -15.63 -9.65 9.93
C ALA A 331 -15.83 -8.80 11.19
N VAL A 332 -16.42 -9.42 12.21
CA VAL A 332 -16.74 -8.82 13.51
C VAL A 332 -16.24 -9.75 14.61
N ILE A 333 -15.57 -9.19 15.61
CA ILE A 333 -15.11 -9.93 16.79
C ILE A 333 -15.45 -9.17 18.07
N ASP A 334 -15.90 -9.88 19.10
CA ASP A 334 -16.03 -9.31 20.45
C ASP A 334 -14.64 -8.91 20.98
N ILE A 335 -14.53 -7.68 21.48
CA ILE A 335 -13.37 -7.14 22.21
C ILE A 335 -13.74 -6.74 23.65
N THR A 336 -14.86 -7.24 24.18
CA THR A 336 -15.32 -6.94 25.55
C THR A 336 -14.32 -7.51 26.58
N PRO A 337 -13.80 -6.68 27.51
CA PRO A 337 -12.95 -7.17 28.60
C PRO A 337 -13.79 -7.86 29.69
N PRO A 338 -13.16 -8.64 30.60
CA PRO A 338 -13.87 -9.23 31.73
C PRO A 338 -14.44 -8.17 32.69
N VAL A 339 -15.45 -8.58 33.45
CA VAL A 339 -16.02 -7.80 34.57
C VAL A 339 -14.94 -7.57 35.64
N GLY A 340 -14.94 -6.39 36.25
CA GLY A 340 -13.92 -5.93 37.19
C GLY A 340 -12.68 -5.29 36.55
N TYR A 341 -12.50 -5.39 35.22
CA TYR A 341 -11.44 -4.65 34.52
C TYR A 341 -11.75 -3.14 34.49
N ARG A 342 -10.72 -2.29 34.42
CA ARG A 342 -10.87 -0.83 34.47
C ARG A 342 -11.53 -0.25 33.22
N MET A 343 -12.35 0.78 33.39
CA MET A 343 -13.02 1.52 32.30
C MET A 343 -12.39 2.91 32.09
N SER A 344 -12.38 3.40 30.86
CA SER A 344 -11.74 4.67 30.46
C SER A 344 -12.69 5.88 30.55
N GLY A 345 -12.51 6.92 29.73
CA GLY A 345 -13.31 8.16 29.68
C GLY A 345 -13.08 9.15 30.83
N TYR A 346 -13.15 8.66 32.07
CA TYR A 346 -13.34 9.51 33.25
C TYR A 346 -12.05 9.65 34.07
N PHE A 347 -11.83 10.83 34.66
CA PHE A 347 -10.69 11.17 35.51
C PHE A 347 -10.74 10.53 36.92
N ARG A 348 -11.28 9.31 37.04
CA ARG A 348 -11.37 8.54 38.28
C ARG A 348 -11.37 7.05 37.96
N GLU A 349 -10.95 6.22 38.92
CA GLU A 349 -11.03 4.77 38.77
C GLU A 349 -12.50 4.33 38.65
N ARG A 350 -12.82 3.61 37.57
CA ARG A 350 -14.08 2.89 37.38
C ARG A 350 -13.75 1.44 37.05
N LEU A 351 -14.46 0.51 37.68
CA LEU A 351 -14.38 -0.92 37.42
C LEU A 351 -15.67 -1.35 36.72
N SER A 352 -15.57 -2.23 35.73
CA SER A 352 -16.77 -2.76 35.07
C SER A 352 -17.57 -3.64 36.03
N THR A 353 -18.88 -3.42 36.08
CA THR A 353 -19.88 -4.22 36.80
C THR A 353 -20.73 -5.07 35.87
N GLY A 354 -20.36 -5.20 34.59
CA GLY A 354 -21.07 -5.98 33.58
C GLY A 354 -21.07 -5.34 32.19
N THR A 355 -21.94 -5.85 31.33
CA THR A 355 -22.10 -5.40 29.93
C THR A 355 -23.57 -5.06 29.67
N SER A 356 -23.84 -3.92 29.03
CA SER A 356 -25.16 -3.52 28.55
C SER A 356 -25.36 -3.91 27.08
N ASN A 357 -24.30 -3.76 26.28
CA ASN A 357 -24.15 -4.34 24.95
C ASN A 357 -22.65 -4.58 24.66
N PRO A 358 -22.29 -5.64 23.91
CA PRO A 358 -20.89 -6.02 23.69
C PRO A 358 -20.11 -4.97 22.90
N LEU A 359 -18.81 -4.91 23.16
CA LEU A 359 -17.86 -4.08 22.42
C LEU A 359 -17.28 -4.92 21.27
N HIS A 360 -17.29 -4.42 20.05
CA HIS A 360 -16.72 -5.12 18.89
C HIS A 360 -15.49 -4.42 18.32
N ALA A 361 -14.62 -5.21 17.67
CA ALA A 361 -13.80 -4.72 16.57
C ALA A 361 -14.42 -5.25 15.26
N LYS A 362 -14.62 -4.36 14.30
CA LYS A 362 -15.26 -4.64 13.01
C LYS A 362 -14.30 -4.25 11.91
N ALA A 363 -13.92 -5.19 11.07
CA ALA A 363 -13.00 -4.97 9.96
C ALA A 363 -13.72 -5.12 8.62
N ILE A 364 -13.44 -4.21 7.70
CA ILE A 364 -13.65 -4.40 6.27
C ILE A 364 -12.29 -4.41 5.58
N VAL A 365 -12.01 -5.45 4.80
CA VAL A 365 -10.83 -5.55 3.95
C VAL A 365 -11.25 -5.32 2.52
N LEU A 366 -10.62 -4.35 1.87
CA LEU A 366 -10.86 -3.96 0.49
C LEU A 366 -9.67 -4.40 -0.37
N ARG A 367 -9.92 -4.98 -1.54
CA ARG A 367 -8.86 -5.36 -2.49
C ARG A 367 -9.26 -5.02 -3.91
N GLN A 368 -8.35 -4.43 -4.67
CA GLN A 368 -8.58 -4.05 -6.06
C GLN A 368 -7.27 -4.09 -6.86
N GLY A 369 -7.14 -5.06 -7.77
CA GLY A 369 -5.88 -5.30 -8.49
C GLY A 369 -4.74 -5.63 -7.52
N ALA A 370 -3.67 -4.83 -7.55
CA ALA A 370 -2.55 -4.94 -6.62
C ALA A 370 -2.79 -4.24 -5.27
N GLU A 371 -3.71 -3.27 -5.21
CA GLU A 371 -3.99 -2.53 -3.98
C GLU A 371 -4.85 -3.34 -3.02
N SER A 372 -4.56 -3.21 -1.74
CA SER A 372 -5.38 -3.77 -0.67
C SER A 372 -5.29 -2.92 0.58
N ALA A 373 -6.39 -2.84 1.32
CA ALA A 373 -6.56 -2.02 2.51
C ALA A 373 -7.40 -2.75 3.56
N ALA A 374 -7.24 -2.38 4.83
CA ALA A 374 -8.14 -2.79 5.89
C ALA A 374 -8.57 -1.56 6.70
N LEU A 375 -9.87 -1.40 6.92
CA LEU A 375 -10.44 -0.37 7.80
C LEU A 375 -11.08 -1.08 8.99
N VAL A 376 -10.58 -0.79 10.20
CA VAL A 376 -11.03 -1.47 11.43
C VAL A 376 -11.55 -0.46 12.44
N PHE A 377 -12.78 -0.67 12.92
CA PHE A 377 -13.46 0.21 13.87
C PHE A 377 -13.72 -0.55 15.17
N CYS A 378 -13.31 0.05 16.29
CA CYS A 378 -13.27 -0.62 17.59
C CYS A 378 -14.08 0.14 18.64
N ASP A 379 -14.97 -0.55 19.37
CA ASP A 379 -15.85 0.03 20.39
C ASP A 379 -15.13 0.35 21.71
N ILE A 380 -14.16 1.27 21.62
CA ILE A 380 -13.27 1.71 22.71
C ILE A 380 -13.04 3.23 22.60
N ILE A 381 -12.42 3.83 23.62
CA ILE A 381 -12.15 5.28 23.65
C ILE A 381 -11.07 5.75 22.64
N GLY A 382 -10.11 4.90 22.32
CA GLY A 382 -8.89 5.30 21.63
C GLY A 382 -7.84 4.19 21.63
N LEU A 383 -6.81 4.36 20.80
CA LEU A 383 -5.75 3.36 20.59
C LEU A 383 -4.43 3.79 21.22
N SER A 384 -3.60 2.81 21.59
CA SER A 384 -2.20 3.05 21.93
C SER A 384 -1.30 2.77 20.72
N PRO A 385 -0.22 3.54 20.50
CA PRO A 385 0.68 3.34 19.35
C PRO A 385 1.23 1.92 19.27
N LYS A 386 1.55 1.32 20.43
CA LYS A 386 2.04 -0.07 20.49
C LYS A 386 0.98 -1.05 19.98
N VAL A 387 -0.25 -1.00 20.48
CA VAL A 387 -1.33 -1.90 20.06
C VAL A 387 -1.61 -1.75 18.57
N SER A 388 -1.73 -0.51 18.06
CA SER A 388 -1.93 -0.28 16.62
C SER A 388 -0.75 -0.82 15.79
N SER A 389 0.50 -0.49 16.15
CA SER A 389 1.67 -0.92 15.40
C SER A 389 1.88 -2.44 15.39
N ASP A 390 1.69 -3.12 16.52
CA ASP A 390 1.80 -4.59 16.60
C ASP A 390 0.65 -5.29 15.87
N ALA A 391 -0.58 -4.76 15.94
CA ALA A 391 -1.71 -5.31 15.19
C ALA A 391 -1.52 -5.14 13.68
N ARG A 392 -1.21 -3.92 13.20
CA ARG A 392 -0.97 -3.63 11.77
C ARG A 392 0.15 -4.50 11.21
N ARG A 393 1.29 -4.60 11.90
CA ARG A 393 2.42 -5.44 11.48
C ARG A 393 2.05 -6.93 11.40
N LYS A 394 1.47 -7.50 12.47
CA LYS A 394 1.09 -8.93 12.52
C LYS A 394 -0.03 -9.27 11.52
N ALA A 395 -0.92 -8.33 11.21
CA ALA A 395 -1.96 -8.50 10.20
C ALA A 395 -1.35 -8.44 8.78
N ALA A 396 -0.42 -7.53 8.51
CA ALA A 396 0.33 -7.48 7.25
C ALA A 396 1.13 -8.78 6.99
N GLU A 397 1.79 -9.29 8.03
CA GLU A 397 2.50 -10.59 8.02
C GLU A 397 1.58 -11.78 7.65
N LYS A 398 0.27 -11.70 7.94
CA LYS A 398 -0.70 -12.76 7.62
C LYS A 398 -1.48 -12.58 6.32
N THR A 399 -1.77 -11.34 5.91
CA THR A 399 -2.73 -11.03 4.83
C THR A 399 -2.07 -10.49 3.56
N GLY A 400 -0.81 -10.05 3.65
CA GLY A 400 -0.12 -9.31 2.59
C GLY A 400 -0.54 -7.85 2.43
N ILE A 401 -1.56 -7.38 3.16
CA ILE A 401 -2.00 -5.98 3.16
C ILE A 401 -0.86 -5.14 3.78
N PRO A 402 -0.33 -4.10 3.12
CA PRO A 402 0.72 -3.27 3.70
C PRO A 402 0.29 -2.64 5.03
N SER A 403 1.17 -2.57 6.04
CA SER A 403 0.84 -1.92 7.32
C SER A 403 0.36 -0.47 7.16
N ALA A 404 0.91 0.25 6.17
CA ALA A 404 0.50 1.60 5.80
C ALA A 404 -0.96 1.67 5.29
N ASN A 405 -1.48 0.57 4.74
CA ASN A 405 -2.83 0.44 4.21
C ASN A 405 -3.83 -0.16 5.23
N ILE A 406 -3.42 -0.36 6.49
CA ILE A 406 -4.30 -0.78 7.57
C ILE A 406 -4.62 0.44 8.44
N LEU A 407 -5.87 0.89 8.40
CA LEU A 407 -6.46 1.85 9.32
C LEU A 407 -7.09 1.11 10.50
N ILE A 408 -6.83 1.58 11.71
CA ILE A 408 -7.51 1.11 12.92
C ILE A 408 -7.94 2.38 13.65
N ALA A 409 -9.24 2.53 13.86
CA ALA A 409 -9.87 3.65 14.55
C ALA A 409 -10.66 3.16 15.76
N ALA A 410 -10.84 4.04 16.73
CA ALA A 410 -11.72 3.85 17.87
C ALA A 410 -13.02 4.62 17.64
N THR A 411 -14.17 4.06 18.04
CA THR A 411 -15.45 4.78 17.99
C THR A 411 -15.54 5.88 19.06
N HIS A 412 -14.60 5.94 20.01
CA HIS A 412 -14.56 6.85 21.15
C HIS A 412 -15.52 6.50 22.31
N SER A 413 -15.98 5.24 22.42
CA SER A 413 -16.83 4.83 23.55
C SER A 413 -16.17 5.11 24.91
N HIS A 414 -16.77 6.04 25.67
CA HIS A 414 -16.37 6.35 27.05
C HIS A 414 -16.73 5.22 28.03
N THR A 415 -17.43 4.17 27.60
CA THR A 415 -17.65 2.94 28.38
C THR A 415 -16.77 1.77 27.95
N GLY A 416 -15.67 2.01 27.23
CA GLY A 416 -14.64 1.00 26.93
C GLY A 416 -13.60 0.76 28.04
N PRO A 417 -12.65 -0.18 27.84
CA PRO A 417 -11.54 -0.45 28.76
C PRO A 417 -10.54 0.71 28.92
N LEU A 418 -9.84 0.73 30.05
CA LEU A 418 -8.67 1.57 30.35
C LEU A 418 -7.41 0.72 30.39
N TYR A 419 -6.80 0.48 29.22
CA TYR A 419 -5.61 -0.37 29.08
C TYR A 419 -4.30 0.39 28.81
N PHE A 420 -4.33 1.73 28.71
CA PHE A 420 -3.16 2.54 28.34
C PHE A 420 -3.16 3.95 28.96
N GLY A 421 -2.04 4.67 28.76
CA GLY A 421 -1.90 6.07 29.17
C GLY A 421 -1.55 6.28 30.65
N ALA A 422 -1.36 7.55 31.04
CA ALA A 422 -0.87 7.93 32.36
C ALA A 422 -1.84 7.57 33.50
N LEU A 423 -3.15 7.57 33.25
CA LEU A 423 -4.17 7.21 34.25
C LEU A 423 -4.14 5.71 34.54
N ARG A 424 -4.11 4.84 33.51
CA ARG A 424 -3.89 3.39 33.70
C ARG A 424 -2.60 3.17 34.49
N LYS A 425 -1.50 3.82 34.11
CA LYS A 425 -0.22 3.64 34.82
C LYS A 425 -0.33 4.03 36.29
N HIS A 426 -0.90 5.20 36.61
CA HIS A 426 -1.06 5.62 38.01
C HIS A 426 -1.92 4.66 38.83
N LEU A 427 -3.06 4.20 38.29
CA LEU A 427 -3.95 3.28 38.99
C LEU A 427 -3.32 1.89 39.17
N HIS A 428 -2.61 1.40 38.16
CA HIS A 428 -1.82 0.16 38.22
C HIS A 428 -0.70 0.25 39.27
N ASP A 429 0.13 1.30 39.22
CA ASP A 429 1.19 1.55 40.20
C ASP A 429 0.62 1.59 41.65
N ARG A 430 -0.53 2.26 41.82
CA ARG A 430 -1.25 2.37 43.10
C ARG A 430 -1.80 1.03 43.60
N ALA A 431 -2.30 0.20 42.69
CA ALA A 431 -2.82 -1.13 43.03
C ALA A 431 -1.68 -2.07 43.43
N VAL A 432 -0.61 -2.15 42.63
CA VAL A 432 0.58 -2.96 42.94
C VAL A 432 1.20 -2.54 44.29
N ALA A 433 1.31 -1.24 44.57
CA ALA A 433 1.82 -0.73 45.84
C ALA A 433 0.92 -1.04 47.06
N ARG A 434 -0.37 -1.38 46.85
CA ARG A 434 -1.34 -1.70 47.92
C ARG A 434 -1.56 -3.21 48.10
N TYR A 435 -1.46 -4.00 47.05
CA TYR A 435 -1.85 -5.41 47.02
C TYR A 435 -0.73 -6.36 46.54
N GLY A 436 0.49 -5.86 46.30
CA GLY A 436 1.62 -6.60 45.71
C GLY A 436 1.45 -6.95 44.22
N SER A 437 0.25 -6.77 43.69
CA SER A 437 -0.18 -7.05 42.31
C SER A 437 -1.36 -6.12 41.96
N ASP A 438 -1.84 -6.14 40.72
CA ASP A 438 -2.99 -5.35 40.30
C ASP A 438 -4.25 -6.23 40.12
N PRO A 439 -5.13 -6.35 41.13
CA PRO A 439 -6.26 -7.28 41.08
C PRO A 439 -7.33 -6.91 40.05
N TYR A 440 -7.21 -5.74 39.41
CA TYR A 440 -8.14 -5.23 38.40
C TYR A 440 -7.64 -5.43 36.95
N GLU A 441 -6.42 -5.92 36.76
CA GLU A 441 -5.83 -6.22 35.44
C GLU A 441 -5.41 -7.69 35.34
N LYS A 442 -6.36 -8.58 35.64
CA LYS A 442 -6.20 -10.05 35.65
C LYS A 442 -5.89 -10.68 34.28
N VAL A 443 -5.92 -9.89 33.21
CA VAL A 443 -5.68 -10.30 31.81
C VAL A 443 -4.81 -9.26 31.11
N ASP A 444 -3.92 -9.71 30.22
CA ASP A 444 -3.18 -8.82 29.30
C ASP A 444 -4.08 -8.44 28.13
N TYR A 445 -5.09 -7.62 28.43
CA TYR A 445 -6.01 -7.07 27.45
C TYR A 445 -5.30 -6.38 26.26
N PRO A 446 -4.19 -5.62 26.44
CA PRO A 446 -3.38 -5.14 25.30
C PRO A 446 -2.94 -6.25 24.33
N SER A 447 -2.42 -7.37 24.83
CA SER A 447 -2.00 -8.49 23.96
C SER A 447 -3.17 -9.27 23.37
N GLU A 448 -4.23 -9.51 24.14
CA GLU A 448 -5.47 -10.12 23.64
C GLU A 448 -6.12 -9.27 22.54
N PHE A 449 -6.19 -7.95 22.73
CA PHE A 449 -6.77 -7.04 21.75
C PHE A 449 -5.93 -6.98 20.47
N VAL A 450 -4.59 -7.01 20.56
CA VAL A 450 -3.72 -7.20 19.38
C VAL A 450 -4.03 -8.52 18.66
N ALA A 451 -4.24 -9.63 19.40
CA ALA A 451 -4.59 -10.91 18.79
C ALA A 451 -5.99 -10.88 18.13
N LYS A 452 -6.99 -10.28 18.78
CA LYS A 452 -8.36 -10.08 18.26
C LYS A 452 -8.36 -9.20 16.99
N LEU A 453 -7.60 -8.10 16.97
CA LEU A 453 -7.41 -7.24 15.79
C LEU A 453 -6.79 -7.99 14.61
N VAL A 454 -5.72 -8.74 14.85
CA VAL A 454 -5.07 -9.55 13.80
C VAL A 454 -6.02 -10.63 13.28
N LYS A 455 -6.79 -11.27 14.17
CA LYS A 455 -7.78 -12.28 13.80
C LYS A 455 -8.87 -11.68 12.89
N VAL A 456 -9.54 -10.60 13.30
CA VAL A 456 -10.64 -10.02 12.53
C VAL A 456 -10.20 -9.43 11.18
N ILE A 457 -8.99 -8.86 11.07
CA ILE A 457 -8.42 -8.46 9.77
C ILE A 457 -8.14 -9.69 8.88
N THR A 458 -7.70 -10.81 9.46
CA THR A 458 -7.45 -12.05 8.70
C THR A 458 -8.76 -12.68 8.21
N GLU A 459 -9.81 -12.68 9.03
CA GLU A 459 -11.15 -13.20 8.70
C GLU A 459 -11.87 -12.32 7.67
N ALA A 460 -11.77 -10.98 7.79
CA ALA A 460 -12.23 -10.05 6.76
C ALA A 460 -11.47 -10.24 5.44
N ASN A 461 -10.16 -10.46 5.48
CA ASN A 461 -9.37 -10.72 4.27
C ASN A 461 -9.71 -12.07 3.60
N ALA A 462 -10.10 -13.09 4.39
CA ALA A 462 -10.49 -14.41 3.88
C ALA A 462 -11.91 -14.47 3.32
N SER A 463 -12.78 -13.51 3.69
CA SER A 463 -14.19 -13.43 3.29
C SER A 463 -14.45 -12.44 2.14
N ALA A 464 -13.41 -12.00 1.43
CA ALA A 464 -13.52 -11.00 0.38
C ALA A 464 -14.32 -11.49 -0.84
N LYS A 465 -15.44 -10.81 -1.13
CA LYS A 465 -16.34 -11.04 -2.28
C LYS A 465 -16.43 -9.79 -3.16
N PRO A 466 -16.82 -9.90 -4.45
CA PRO A 466 -17.25 -8.78 -5.29
C PRO A 466 -18.27 -7.85 -4.63
N VAL A 467 -18.02 -6.53 -4.63
CA VAL A 467 -18.98 -5.53 -4.13
C VAL A 467 -19.14 -4.31 -5.01
N ARG A 468 -20.34 -3.71 -4.92
CA ARG A 468 -20.72 -2.43 -5.52
C ARG A 468 -20.93 -1.39 -4.42
N LEU A 469 -20.29 -0.23 -4.57
CA LEU A 469 -20.42 0.85 -3.59
C LEU A 469 -21.59 1.79 -3.94
N LYS A 470 -22.29 2.27 -2.90
CA LYS A 470 -23.12 3.49 -2.98
C LYS A 470 -22.61 4.50 -1.97
N ALA A 471 -22.49 5.76 -2.36
CA ALA A 471 -21.87 6.79 -1.53
C ALA A 471 -22.58 8.13 -1.61
N GLY A 472 -22.37 8.94 -0.58
CA GLY A 472 -22.89 10.29 -0.49
C GLY A 472 -22.88 10.82 0.93
N VAL A 473 -23.59 11.93 1.11
CA VAL A 473 -23.76 12.62 2.39
C VAL A 473 -25.23 12.91 2.65
N ALA A 474 -25.61 12.93 3.92
CA ALA A 474 -26.83 13.55 4.42
C ALA A 474 -26.49 14.66 5.41
N ASP A 475 -27.47 15.50 5.75
CA ASP A 475 -27.35 16.49 6.82
C ASP A 475 -28.15 16.00 8.03
N GLN A 476 -27.60 16.15 9.24
CA GLN A 476 -28.31 15.85 10.48
C GLN A 476 -28.00 16.91 11.55
N GLN A 477 -29.00 17.73 11.85
CA GLN A 477 -28.98 18.77 12.87
C GLN A 477 -29.39 18.20 14.25
N ASP A 478 -29.46 19.06 15.26
CA ASP A 478 -30.02 18.80 16.61
C ASP A 478 -29.49 17.58 17.41
N LEU A 479 -28.54 16.79 16.88
CA LEU A 479 -27.85 15.71 17.59
C LEU A 479 -26.45 16.10 18.11
N SER A 480 -25.80 17.07 17.46
CA SER A 480 -24.42 17.49 17.75
C SER A 480 -24.34 18.99 18.06
N PHE A 481 -23.61 19.33 19.12
CA PHE A 481 -23.52 20.69 19.67
C PHE A 481 -22.08 21.02 20.04
N ASN A 482 -21.58 22.20 19.62
CA ASN A 482 -20.24 22.63 20.00
C ASN A 482 -20.19 23.04 21.47
N ARG A 483 -19.27 22.43 22.23
CA ARG A 483 -19.24 22.45 23.70
C ARG A 483 -18.41 23.60 24.31
N ARG A 484 -17.84 24.47 23.48
CA ARG A 484 -16.98 25.61 23.89
C ARG A 484 -17.73 26.93 23.75
N PHE A 485 -17.84 27.67 24.85
CA PHE A 485 -18.65 28.90 24.92
C PHE A 485 -17.85 30.10 25.40
N ARG A 486 -18.13 31.27 24.83
CA ARG A 486 -17.73 32.57 25.37
C ARG A 486 -18.69 32.96 26.48
N MET A 487 -18.16 33.36 27.62
CA MET A 487 -18.92 33.82 28.77
C MET A 487 -18.91 35.37 28.87
N LYS A 488 -19.86 35.96 29.61
CA LYS A 488 -19.93 37.42 29.84
C LYS A 488 -18.69 37.98 30.54
N ASP A 489 -18.06 37.20 31.41
CA ASP A 489 -16.79 37.53 32.09
C ASP A 489 -15.56 37.53 31.14
N GLY A 490 -15.79 37.33 29.83
CA GLY A 490 -14.75 37.22 28.81
C GLY A 490 -14.08 35.85 28.74
N SER A 491 -14.30 34.96 29.72
CA SER A 491 -13.69 33.63 29.77
C SER A 491 -14.24 32.66 28.71
N VAL A 492 -13.56 31.54 28.53
CA VAL A 492 -14.00 30.43 27.67
C VAL A 492 -14.20 29.18 28.51
N ARG A 493 -15.42 28.62 28.46
CA ARG A 493 -15.81 27.46 29.25
C ARG A 493 -16.28 26.30 28.38
N PHE A 494 -15.79 25.12 28.70
CA PHE A 494 -16.30 23.82 28.28
C PHE A 494 -17.57 23.49 29.08
N ASN A 495 -18.66 23.12 28.40
CA ASN A 495 -19.94 22.71 29.01
C ASN A 495 -20.36 23.55 30.25
N PRO A 496 -20.60 24.88 30.10
CA PRO A 496 -20.80 25.82 31.22
C PRO A 496 -22.08 25.62 32.06
N GLY A 497 -22.85 24.56 31.80
CA GLY A 497 -24.16 24.30 32.39
C GLY A 497 -25.30 24.59 31.41
N VAL A 498 -26.42 23.88 31.60
CA VAL A 498 -27.65 24.05 30.82
C VAL A 498 -28.40 25.30 31.31
N LEU A 499 -28.92 26.10 30.38
CA LEU A 499 -29.58 27.40 30.63
C LEU A 499 -28.72 28.38 31.46
N ASN A 500 -27.40 28.30 31.36
CA ASN A 500 -26.51 29.27 32.01
C ASN A 500 -26.68 30.66 31.37
N PRO A 501 -27.14 31.68 32.12
CA PRO A 501 -27.49 32.99 31.57
C PRO A 501 -26.26 33.82 31.15
N ASP A 502 -25.04 33.38 31.48
CA ASP A 502 -23.79 34.07 31.15
C ASP A 502 -23.12 33.54 29.88
N ILE A 503 -23.73 32.57 29.20
CA ILE A 503 -23.33 32.19 27.83
C ILE A 503 -23.63 33.36 26.90
N VAL A 504 -22.61 33.86 26.20
CA VAL A 504 -22.76 34.87 25.15
C VAL A 504 -22.98 34.19 23.79
N ARG A 505 -22.17 33.17 23.47
CA ARG A 505 -22.26 32.36 22.24
C ARG A 505 -21.34 31.15 22.28
N SER A 506 -21.57 30.18 21.39
CA SER A 506 -20.57 29.15 21.07
C SER A 506 -19.37 29.74 20.30
N LEU A 507 -18.25 29.03 20.28
CA LEU A 507 -16.96 29.46 19.72
C LEU A 507 -16.48 28.67 18.51
N GLY A 508 -17.06 27.50 18.23
CA GLY A 508 -16.75 26.69 17.05
C GLY A 508 -18.02 26.23 16.31
N PRO A 509 -17.88 25.70 15.10
CA PRO A 509 -18.97 25.11 14.33
C PRO A 509 -19.36 23.74 14.88
N ILE A 510 -20.42 23.16 14.31
CA ILE A 510 -20.65 21.72 14.29
C ILE A 510 -20.36 21.19 12.88
N ASP A 511 -20.13 19.88 12.74
CA ASP A 511 -20.16 19.19 11.45
C ASP A 511 -21.41 18.28 11.43
N PRO A 512 -22.52 18.73 10.82
CA PRO A 512 -23.78 18.00 10.78
C PRO A 512 -23.81 16.91 9.70
N GLU A 513 -22.75 16.82 8.87
CA GLU A 513 -22.74 15.97 7.69
C GLU A 513 -22.55 14.48 8.08
N VAL A 514 -23.53 13.66 7.71
CA VAL A 514 -23.49 12.21 7.84
C VAL A 514 -22.92 11.63 6.53
N GLY A 515 -21.61 11.44 6.48
CA GLY A 515 -20.94 10.77 5.36
C GLY A 515 -21.20 9.27 5.39
N MET A 516 -21.56 8.66 4.25
CA MET A 516 -21.90 7.23 4.20
C MET A 516 -21.42 6.53 2.93
N VAL A 517 -20.91 5.31 3.11
CA VAL A 517 -20.52 4.38 2.03
C VAL A 517 -21.12 3.00 2.31
N PHE A 518 -22.05 2.58 1.44
CA PHE A 518 -22.74 1.30 1.48
C PHE A 518 -22.01 0.28 0.59
N PHE A 519 -21.86 -0.94 1.09
CA PHE A 519 -21.24 -2.07 0.41
C PHE A 519 -22.32 -3.12 0.11
N ARG A 520 -22.62 -3.32 -1.18
CA ARG A 520 -23.53 -4.37 -1.65
C ARG A 520 -22.76 -5.49 -2.31
N GLU A 521 -23.16 -6.75 -2.10
CA GLU A 521 -22.66 -7.86 -2.92
C GLU A 521 -23.05 -7.67 -4.40
N ALA A 522 -22.13 -7.95 -5.31
CA ALA A 522 -22.35 -7.69 -6.75
C ALA A 522 -23.42 -8.61 -7.39
N ASP A 523 -23.56 -9.84 -6.89
CA ASP A 523 -24.47 -10.86 -7.43
C ASP A 523 -25.91 -10.74 -6.91
N SER A 524 -26.07 -10.23 -5.67
CA SER A 524 -27.36 -10.20 -4.95
C SER A 524 -27.92 -8.80 -4.73
N GLU A 525 -27.11 -7.75 -4.98
CA GLU A 525 -27.36 -6.35 -4.58
C GLU A 525 -27.63 -6.15 -3.07
N SER A 526 -27.45 -7.20 -2.25
CA SER A 526 -27.71 -7.18 -0.82
C SER A 526 -26.68 -6.32 -0.08
N VAL A 527 -27.16 -5.41 0.77
CA VAL A 527 -26.31 -4.53 1.58
C VAL A 527 -25.71 -5.33 2.74
N VAL A 528 -24.45 -5.75 2.61
CA VAL A 528 -23.73 -6.51 3.65
C VAL A 528 -23.08 -5.62 4.70
N ALA A 529 -22.73 -4.38 4.37
CA ALA A 529 -22.17 -3.42 5.31
C ALA A 529 -22.42 -1.97 4.92
N ALA A 530 -22.29 -1.06 5.88
CA ALA A 530 -22.09 0.36 5.61
C ALA A 530 -21.03 0.95 6.54
N LEU A 531 -20.20 1.85 5.99
CA LEU A 531 -19.39 2.79 6.74
C LEU A 531 -20.16 4.10 6.90
N VAL A 532 -20.43 4.50 8.13
CA VAL A 532 -21.08 5.78 8.48
C VAL A 532 -20.11 6.64 9.28
N ASN A 533 -20.02 7.91 8.93
CA ASN A 533 -19.16 8.92 9.55
C ASN A 533 -20.01 10.11 10.00
N PHE A 534 -19.94 10.46 11.29
CA PHE A 534 -20.67 11.58 11.90
C PHE A 534 -19.90 12.14 13.10
N ALA A 535 -19.87 13.47 13.23
CA ALA A 535 -19.06 14.16 14.25
C ALA A 535 -19.81 14.33 15.57
N LEU A 536 -19.81 13.29 16.40
CA LEU A 536 -20.39 13.31 17.74
C LEU A 536 -19.58 12.46 18.73
N HIS A 537 -19.54 12.90 19.99
CA HIS A 537 -18.76 12.31 21.07
C HIS A 537 -19.54 11.16 21.74
N LEU A 538 -18.95 9.97 21.86
CA LEU A 538 -19.58 8.77 22.45
C LEU A 538 -19.42 8.75 24.00
N ASP A 539 -19.87 9.82 24.63
CA ASP A 539 -20.08 9.94 26.10
C ASP A 539 -21.57 10.14 26.40
N THR A 540 -22.45 9.36 25.75
CA THR A 540 -23.89 9.40 26.00
C THR A 540 -24.31 8.33 27.03
N VAL A 541 -23.53 7.25 27.13
CA VAL A 541 -23.67 6.20 28.16
C VAL A 541 -22.68 6.43 29.31
N GLY A 542 -23.22 6.68 30.51
CA GLY A 542 -22.44 6.75 31.76
C GLY A 542 -22.41 5.42 32.55
N GLY A 543 -22.01 5.50 33.82
CA GLY A 543 -22.07 4.37 34.75
C GLY A 543 -20.85 3.45 34.73
N THR A 544 -21.08 2.14 34.87
CA THR A 544 -20.03 1.10 35.05
C THR A 544 -20.30 -0.20 34.25
N LYS A 545 -21.18 -0.19 33.25
CA LYS A 545 -21.36 -1.32 32.33
C LYS A 545 -20.72 -1.00 30.96
N TYR A 546 -20.11 -2.00 30.33
CA TYR A 546 -19.61 -1.86 28.95
C TYR A 546 -20.77 -1.58 27.98
N ALA A 547 -20.55 -0.64 27.06
CA ALA A 547 -21.46 -0.35 25.94
C ALA A 547 -20.70 0.29 24.78
N ALA A 548 -21.17 0.04 23.55
CA ALA A 548 -20.70 0.65 22.31
C ALA A 548 -21.42 1.99 21.97
N ASP A 549 -22.09 2.60 22.96
CA ASP A 549 -22.82 3.89 22.86
C ASP A 549 -23.86 3.93 21.71
N TYR A 550 -24.16 5.10 21.13
CA TYR A 550 -25.23 5.25 20.13
C TYR A 550 -25.02 4.46 18.82
N PRO A 551 -23.79 4.18 18.31
CA PRO A 551 -23.60 3.31 17.15
C PRO A 551 -24.19 1.91 17.28
N PHE A 552 -24.33 1.38 18.50
CA PHE A 552 -25.05 0.12 18.73
C PHE A 552 -26.51 0.22 18.26
N TYR A 553 -27.22 1.29 18.67
CA TYR A 553 -28.63 1.49 18.33
C TYR A 553 -28.83 1.87 16.86
N LEU A 554 -27.85 2.56 16.25
CA LEU A 554 -27.77 2.76 14.81
C LEU A 554 -27.70 1.41 14.07
N GLU A 555 -26.78 0.52 14.47
CA GLU A 555 -26.66 -0.81 13.85
C GLU A 555 -27.91 -1.67 14.03
N GLN A 556 -28.47 -1.74 15.25
CA GLN A 556 -29.72 -2.50 15.49
C GLN A 556 -30.91 -1.95 14.70
N SER A 557 -30.90 -0.68 14.32
CA SER A 557 -31.94 -0.05 13.50
C SER A 557 -31.73 -0.29 12.00
N LEU A 558 -30.47 -0.37 11.55
CA LEU A 558 -30.11 -0.70 10.17
C LEU A 558 -30.24 -2.20 9.85
N ARG A 559 -29.93 -3.11 10.79
CA ARG A 559 -30.18 -4.55 10.64
C ARG A 559 -31.65 -4.90 10.42
N LYS A 560 -32.57 -4.10 10.95
CA LYS A 560 -34.02 -4.23 10.67
C LYS A 560 -34.41 -3.87 9.22
N ALA A 561 -33.56 -3.15 8.50
CA ALA A 561 -33.78 -2.77 7.10
C ALA A 561 -32.96 -3.63 6.11
N TYR A 562 -31.76 -4.08 6.50
CA TYR A 562 -30.80 -4.77 5.63
C TYR A 562 -30.50 -6.23 6.01
N GLY A 563 -31.12 -6.76 7.07
CA GLY A 563 -30.95 -8.14 7.54
C GLY A 563 -30.05 -8.30 8.76
N SER A 564 -30.08 -9.49 9.37
CA SER A 564 -29.32 -9.83 10.59
C SER A 564 -27.81 -9.66 10.44
N ASP A 565 -27.32 -9.94 9.24
CA ASP A 565 -25.90 -10.12 8.95
C ASP A 565 -25.21 -8.79 8.56
N PHE A 566 -26.02 -7.74 8.34
CA PHE A 566 -25.56 -6.38 8.06
C PHE A 566 -24.64 -5.87 9.17
N SER A 567 -23.45 -5.40 8.79
CA SER A 567 -22.45 -4.87 9.71
C SER A 567 -22.26 -3.36 9.55
N LEU A 568 -22.48 -2.61 10.64
CA LEU A 568 -22.17 -1.18 10.70
C LEU A 568 -20.71 -0.96 11.09
N LEU A 569 -19.94 -0.34 10.21
CA LEU A 569 -18.64 0.26 10.51
C LEU A 569 -18.91 1.73 10.88
N PHE A 570 -18.59 2.15 12.11
CA PHE A 570 -18.81 3.54 12.54
C PHE A 570 -17.49 4.29 12.70
N GLY A 571 -17.30 5.34 11.90
CA GLY A 571 -16.12 6.21 11.94
C GLY A 571 -16.44 7.53 12.61
N THR A 572 -15.99 7.75 13.84
CA THR A 572 -16.24 8.99 14.57
C THR A 572 -15.64 10.18 13.84
N GLY A 573 -16.48 11.16 13.50
CA GLY A 573 -16.08 12.41 12.86
C GLY A 573 -15.32 13.33 13.82
N THR A 574 -14.74 14.41 13.31
CA THR A 574 -13.93 15.34 14.12
C THR A 574 -14.78 16.02 15.19
N CYS A 575 -14.73 15.49 16.42
CA CYS A 575 -15.68 15.78 17.49
C CYS A 575 -15.01 16.27 18.79
N GLY A 576 -13.72 16.62 18.73
CA GLY A 576 -12.92 17.05 19.89
C GLY A 576 -13.46 18.26 20.65
N ASP A 577 -14.30 19.10 20.02
CA ASP A 577 -15.04 20.20 20.66
C ASP A 577 -16.58 20.07 20.55
N ILE A 578 -17.09 18.87 20.28
CA ILE A 578 -18.51 18.56 20.07
C ILE A 578 -19.06 17.65 21.19
N ASN A 579 -20.37 17.70 21.47
CA ASN A 579 -21.08 16.77 22.36
C ASN A 579 -22.59 16.68 22.04
N HIS A 580 -23.31 15.75 22.68
CA HIS A 580 -24.75 15.50 22.55
C HIS A 580 -25.64 16.44 23.39
N ILE A 581 -25.07 17.52 23.96
CA ILE A 581 -25.73 18.35 24.97
C ILE A 581 -26.05 19.72 24.38
N ASP A 582 -27.32 19.93 24.06
CA ASP A 582 -27.86 21.26 23.82
C ASP A 582 -27.93 22.02 25.16
N VAL A 583 -27.02 22.99 25.38
CA VAL A 583 -27.03 23.80 26.59
C VAL A 583 -28.21 24.79 26.66
N THR A 584 -28.98 24.97 25.59
CA THR A 584 -30.17 25.83 25.55
C THR A 584 -31.45 25.10 25.96
N LYS A 585 -31.45 23.75 26.01
CA LYS A 585 -32.62 22.92 26.32
C LYS A 585 -32.39 22.11 27.61
N LYS A 586 -33.42 21.98 28.46
CA LYS A 586 -33.35 21.11 29.67
C LYS A 586 -33.29 19.62 29.35
N GLN A 587 -33.76 19.23 28.17
CA GLN A 587 -33.78 17.85 27.70
C GLN A 587 -32.38 17.42 27.25
N ARG A 588 -31.88 16.31 27.79
CA ARG A 588 -30.74 15.59 27.21
C ARG A 588 -31.23 14.55 26.21
N LEU A 589 -30.50 14.42 25.11
CA LEU A 589 -30.70 13.34 24.15
C LEU A 589 -30.31 12.00 24.80
N LYS A 590 -31.05 10.93 24.49
CA LYS A 590 -30.74 9.57 24.95
C LYS A 590 -29.90 8.85 23.89
N THR A 591 -29.00 7.98 24.33
CA THR A 591 -28.18 7.10 23.46
C THR A 591 -28.99 6.39 22.38
N ASP A 592 -30.15 5.83 22.75
CA ASP A 592 -31.01 5.08 21.83
C ASP A 592 -31.75 6.00 20.86
N TYR A 593 -32.15 7.20 21.31
CA TYR A 593 -32.73 8.24 20.45
C TYR A 593 -31.72 8.71 19.39
N ILE A 594 -30.49 9.06 19.80
CA ILE A 594 -29.42 9.49 18.88
C ILE A 594 -29.17 8.42 17.81
N GLY A 595 -29.00 7.16 18.22
CA GLY A 595 -28.74 6.06 17.30
C GLY A 595 -29.92 5.76 16.34
N LYS A 596 -31.17 5.86 16.80
CA LYS A 596 -32.36 5.68 15.95
C LYS A 596 -32.54 6.82 14.95
N THR A 597 -32.43 8.06 15.41
CA THR A 597 -32.61 9.25 14.56
C THR A 597 -31.53 9.32 13.49
N LEU A 598 -30.27 8.98 13.83
CA LEU A 598 -29.19 8.85 12.85
C LEU A 598 -29.41 7.67 11.87
N ALA A 599 -30.07 6.59 12.31
CA ALA A 599 -30.46 5.48 11.43
C ALA A 599 -31.59 5.88 10.47
N GLU A 600 -32.49 6.77 10.90
CA GLU A 600 -33.55 7.35 10.07
C GLU A 600 -32.95 8.20 8.95
N THR A 601 -32.06 9.16 9.26
CA THR A 601 -31.30 9.91 8.25
C THR A 601 -30.57 8.99 7.25
N VAL A 602 -29.89 7.95 7.75
CA VAL A 602 -29.13 7.01 6.90
C VAL A 602 -30.05 6.19 6.00
N LYS A 603 -31.21 5.70 6.49
CA LYS A 603 -32.20 4.99 5.66
C LYS A 603 -32.82 5.90 4.60
N GLU A 604 -33.22 7.12 4.98
CA GLU A 604 -33.84 8.11 4.09
C GLU A 604 -32.90 8.50 2.94
N LYS A 605 -31.60 8.65 3.23
CA LYS A 605 -30.61 8.96 2.21
C LYS A 605 -30.19 7.76 1.37
N ALA A 606 -30.21 6.53 1.91
CA ALA A 606 -29.69 5.33 1.25
C ALA A 606 -30.19 5.13 -0.21
N GLY A 607 -31.49 5.34 -0.46
CA GLY A 607 -32.07 5.25 -1.80
C GLY A 607 -31.58 6.32 -2.79
N GLN A 608 -31.14 7.47 -2.27
CA GLN A 608 -30.65 8.63 -3.02
C GLN A 608 -29.12 8.65 -3.21
N LEU A 609 -28.39 7.67 -2.65
CA LEU A 609 -26.93 7.59 -2.78
C LEU A 609 -26.52 7.24 -4.22
N LYS A 610 -25.43 7.87 -4.66
CA LYS A 610 -24.85 7.65 -5.99
C LYS A 610 -24.07 6.35 -6.00
N ASP A 611 -24.27 5.54 -7.02
CA ASP A 611 -23.40 4.40 -7.31
C ASP A 611 -21.99 4.90 -7.65
N VAL A 612 -20.96 4.30 -7.03
CA VAL A 612 -19.56 4.58 -7.42
C VAL A 612 -19.26 3.68 -8.63
N THR A 613 -19.58 4.18 -9.83
CA THR A 613 -19.53 3.40 -11.07
C THR A 613 -18.11 3.01 -11.50
N GLU A 614 -17.13 3.87 -11.18
CA GLU A 614 -15.70 3.59 -11.32
C GLU A 614 -15.05 3.51 -9.92
N PRO A 615 -15.24 2.40 -9.19
CA PRO A 615 -14.54 2.19 -7.93
C PRO A 615 -13.05 2.07 -8.22
N SER A 616 -12.23 2.71 -7.40
CA SER A 616 -10.78 2.72 -7.58
C SER A 616 -10.12 2.98 -6.21
N LEU A 617 -9.53 1.91 -5.67
CA LEU A 617 -8.84 1.87 -4.39
C LEU A 617 -7.40 2.40 -4.55
N ALA A 618 -7.04 3.40 -3.77
CA ALA A 618 -5.66 3.86 -3.63
C ALA A 618 -5.42 4.34 -2.19
N VAL A 619 -4.22 4.10 -1.64
CA VAL A 619 -3.89 4.48 -0.26
C VAL A 619 -2.58 5.27 -0.21
N CYS A 620 -2.52 6.26 0.67
CA CYS A 620 -1.26 6.93 1.03
C CYS A 620 -1.29 7.42 2.48
N SER A 621 -0.11 7.63 3.08
CA SER A 621 0.01 8.22 4.41
C SER A 621 1.25 9.11 4.57
N GLU A 622 1.21 10.02 5.55
CA GLU A 622 2.32 10.91 5.93
C GLU A 622 2.44 10.92 7.47
N ILE A 623 3.66 10.80 8.01
CA ILE A 623 3.90 10.88 9.47
C ILE A 623 4.30 12.32 9.83
N VAL A 624 3.30 13.11 10.20
CA VAL A 624 3.44 14.51 10.62
C VAL A 624 4.10 14.58 11.99
N HIS A 625 5.27 15.23 12.08
CA HIS A 625 5.99 15.38 13.34
C HIS A 625 5.59 16.69 14.04
N VAL A 626 4.57 16.62 14.89
CA VAL A 626 3.99 17.77 15.59
C VAL A 626 4.76 18.07 16.89
N PRO A 627 5.10 19.33 17.22
CA PRO A 627 5.76 19.66 18.49
C PRO A 627 4.87 19.36 19.69
N LEU A 628 5.46 18.85 20.78
CA LEU A 628 4.78 18.67 22.07
C LEU A 628 4.81 19.98 22.88
N GLN A 629 3.80 20.18 23.75
CA GLN A 629 3.89 21.19 24.81
C GLN A 629 5.06 20.85 25.76
N ARG A 630 5.65 21.89 26.37
CA ARG A 630 6.83 21.75 27.24
C ARG A 630 6.50 22.26 28.63
N TYR A 631 7.10 21.60 29.62
CA TYR A 631 6.93 21.84 31.05
C TYR A 631 8.30 21.75 31.72
N GLY A 632 8.60 22.70 32.60
CA GLY A 632 9.84 22.74 33.38
C GLY A 632 9.85 21.71 34.52
N PRO A 633 11.02 21.53 35.18
CA PRO A 633 11.16 20.55 36.26
C PRO A 633 10.18 20.73 37.41
N GLN A 634 9.84 21.99 37.77
CA GLN A 634 8.89 22.31 38.83
C GLN A 634 7.45 21.88 38.48
N GLU A 635 6.99 22.14 37.26
CA GLU A 635 5.66 21.74 36.79
C GLU A 635 5.53 20.21 36.68
N VAL A 636 6.61 19.53 36.25
CA VAL A 636 6.69 18.07 36.24
C VAL A 636 6.69 17.49 37.66
N ALA A 637 7.38 18.12 38.61
CA ALA A 637 7.35 17.72 40.02
C ALA A 637 5.96 17.93 40.64
N TRP A 638 5.32 19.09 40.38
CA TRP A 638 3.95 19.37 40.79
C TRP A 638 2.97 18.32 40.24
N ALA A 639 3.06 17.96 38.96
CA ALA A 639 2.21 16.94 38.36
C ALA A 639 2.43 15.54 38.98
N ARG A 640 3.68 15.17 39.29
CA ARG A 640 4.01 13.92 40.00
C ARG A 640 3.45 13.89 41.44
N GLN A 641 3.44 15.02 42.13
CA GLN A 641 2.86 15.13 43.47
C GLN A 641 1.32 15.11 43.45
N ASN A 642 0.69 15.65 42.39
CA ASN A 642 -0.74 15.88 42.32
C ASN A 642 -1.53 14.80 41.57
N ILE A 643 -0.89 13.91 40.80
CA ILE A 643 -1.58 12.78 40.14
C ILE A 643 -2.37 11.89 41.11
N LYS A 644 -1.90 11.73 42.35
CA LYS A 644 -2.58 10.97 43.42
C LYS A 644 -3.93 11.57 43.85
N LYS A 645 -4.20 12.82 43.50
CA LYS A 645 -5.44 13.57 43.77
C LYS A 645 -6.43 13.54 42.59
N VAL A 646 -6.04 12.93 41.46
CA VAL A 646 -6.95 12.77 40.31
C VAL A 646 -8.04 11.79 40.69
N GLY A 647 -9.29 12.23 40.59
CA GLY A 647 -10.47 11.49 41.00
C GLY A 647 -10.83 11.57 42.49
N THR A 648 -10.05 12.25 43.34
CA THR A 648 -10.37 12.39 44.79
C THR A 648 -11.24 13.61 45.11
N GLY A 649 -11.21 14.63 44.25
CA GLY A 649 -11.92 15.91 44.46
C GLY A 649 -11.07 17.00 45.11
N GLU A 650 -9.88 16.69 45.64
CA GLU A 650 -8.94 17.66 46.24
C GLU A 650 -8.37 18.71 45.26
N LEU A 651 -8.63 18.56 43.96
CA LEU A 651 -8.19 19.46 42.90
C LEU A 651 -9.38 19.83 42.03
N SER A 652 -9.44 21.08 41.58
CA SER A 652 -10.39 21.49 40.54
C SER A 652 -10.18 20.65 39.27
N PHE A 653 -11.26 20.41 38.53
CA PHE A 653 -11.26 19.50 37.37
C PHE A 653 -10.12 19.80 36.38
N LEU A 654 -9.93 21.07 35.99
CA LEU A 654 -8.86 21.45 35.06
C LEU A 654 -7.44 21.23 35.63
N LYS A 655 -7.23 21.27 36.94
CA LYS A 655 -5.94 20.93 37.57
C LYS A 655 -5.69 19.41 37.63
N GLN A 656 -6.73 18.60 37.74
CA GLN A 656 -6.62 17.15 37.55
C GLN A 656 -6.22 16.81 36.10
N VAL A 657 -6.86 17.46 35.12
CA VAL A 657 -6.58 17.34 33.70
C VAL A 657 -5.15 17.77 33.35
N GLU A 658 -4.68 18.90 33.92
CA GLU A 658 -3.33 19.42 33.72
C GLU A 658 -2.25 18.47 34.26
N ALA A 659 -2.41 17.94 35.48
CA ALA A 659 -1.47 16.95 36.04
C ALA A 659 -1.41 15.67 35.18
N TYR A 660 -2.56 15.18 34.70
CA TYR A 660 -2.65 14.06 33.77
C TYR A 660 -1.98 14.35 32.41
N LYS A 661 -2.16 15.56 31.85
CA LYS A 661 -1.50 16.00 30.62
C LYS A 661 0.03 15.94 30.78
N ILE A 662 0.55 16.60 31.81
CA ILE A 662 2.01 16.75 32.01
C ILE A 662 2.67 15.37 32.11
N LEU A 663 2.11 14.44 32.91
CA LEU A 663 2.66 13.09 33.00
C LEU A 663 2.53 12.29 31.70
N ALA A 664 1.44 12.43 30.94
CA ALA A 664 1.28 11.78 29.65
C ALA A 664 2.26 12.30 28.58
N ILE A 665 2.68 13.58 28.66
CA ILE A 665 3.76 14.13 27.83
C ILE A 665 5.11 13.53 28.27
N GLN A 666 5.38 13.45 29.58
CA GLN A 666 6.61 12.86 30.13
C GLN A 666 6.76 11.35 29.84
N MET A 667 5.68 10.65 29.48
CA MET A 667 5.73 9.26 28.99
C MET A 667 6.20 9.14 27.53
N ARG A 668 6.20 10.23 26.74
CA ARG A 668 6.67 10.24 25.34
C ARG A 668 8.14 10.70 25.26
N ARG A 669 8.92 10.11 24.36
CA ARG A 669 10.34 10.46 24.14
C ARG A 669 10.47 11.51 23.04
N GLY A 670 11.28 12.54 23.26
CA GLY A 670 11.61 13.57 22.26
C GLY A 670 10.83 14.88 22.43
N LYS A 671 10.99 15.80 21.46
CA LYS A 671 10.38 17.15 21.45
C LYS A 671 9.12 17.25 20.56
N THR A 672 8.77 16.16 19.89
CA THR A 672 7.70 16.03 18.89
C THR A 672 6.98 14.69 19.07
N ILE A 673 5.74 14.62 18.63
CA ILE A 673 4.94 13.40 18.49
C ILE A 673 4.76 13.08 17.01
N PRO A 674 5.02 11.85 16.55
CA PRO A 674 4.67 11.40 15.21
C PRO A 674 3.17 11.09 15.15
N LEU A 675 2.47 11.73 14.22
CA LEU A 675 1.03 11.57 13.96
C LEU A 675 0.85 11.14 12.50
N GLU A 676 0.41 9.91 12.27
CA GLU A 676 0.20 9.38 10.91
C GLU A 676 -1.17 9.81 10.37
N VAL A 677 -1.18 10.60 9.30
CA VAL A 677 -2.40 10.89 8.53
C VAL A 677 -2.48 9.86 7.41
N GLN A 678 -3.61 9.16 7.28
CA GLN A 678 -3.88 8.22 6.19
C GLN A 678 -5.00 8.74 5.28
N VAL A 679 -4.90 8.49 3.97
CA VAL A 679 -5.96 8.79 3.01
C VAL A 679 -6.22 7.58 2.13
N PHE A 680 -7.48 7.18 2.00
CA PHE A 680 -7.95 6.07 1.17
C PHE A 680 -8.95 6.61 0.14
N ARG A 681 -8.61 6.57 -1.15
CA ARG A 681 -9.53 6.81 -2.25
C ARG A 681 -10.32 5.52 -2.51
N LEU A 682 -11.63 5.61 -2.70
CA LEU A 682 -12.51 4.46 -3.04
C LEU A 682 -13.10 4.57 -4.46
N GLY A 683 -13.04 5.74 -5.07
CA GLY A 683 -13.46 6.03 -6.45
C GLY A 683 -13.19 7.50 -6.77
N ARG A 684 -13.66 8.02 -7.91
CA ARG A 684 -13.52 9.45 -8.25
C ARG A 684 -14.24 10.38 -7.28
N ASP A 685 -15.36 9.94 -6.71
CA ASP A 685 -16.21 10.79 -5.86
C ASP A 685 -16.02 10.61 -4.35
N VAL A 686 -15.23 9.60 -3.92
CA VAL A 686 -15.23 9.11 -2.54
C VAL A 686 -13.81 8.99 -1.99
N VAL A 687 -13.54 9.70 -0.88
CA VAL A 687 -12.29 9.62 -0.13
C VAL A 687 -12.54 9.51 1.37
N LEU A 688 -11.64 8.80 2.05
CA LEU A 688 -11.57 8.62 3.49
C LEU A 688 -10.27 9.26 4.01
N VAL A 689 -10.36 9.98 5.12
CA VAL A 689 -9.21 10.59 5.81
C VAL A 689 -9.18 10.10 7.25
N GLY A 690 -8.09 9.44 7.65
CA GLY A 690 -7.84 9.00 9.03
C GLY A 690 -6.89 9.94 9.76
N LEU A 691 -7.30 10.42 10.94
CA LEU A 691 -6.56 11.37 11.79
C LEU A 691 -6.40 10.82 13.22
N PRO A 692 -5.21 10.91 13.84
CA PRO A 692 -5.01 10.56 15.25
C PRO A 692 -5.47 11.65 16.22
N GLY A 693 -6.02 11.25 17.36
CA GLY A 693 -6.49 12.16 18.43
C GLY A 693 -7.92 12.65 18.26
N GLU A 694 -8.35 13.52 19.18
CA GLU A 694 -9.70 14.09 19.24
C GLU A 694 -9.67 15.47 18.56
N VAL A 695 -10.15 15.55 17.32
CA VAL A 695 -9.89 16.65 16.38
C VAL A 695 -11.05 17.64 16.39
N PHE A 696 -10.75 18.94 16.40
CA PHE A 696 -11.78 19.99 16.37
C PHE A 696 -12.55 20.03 15.05
N ALA A 697 -13.85 20.33 15.11
CA ALA A 697 -14.72 20.38 13.92
C ALA A 697 -14.23 21.41 12.88
N ASP A 698 -13.68 22.56 13.34
CA ASP A 698 -13.01 23.56 12.48
C ASP A 698 -11.95 22.92 11.54
N LEU A 699 -11.20 21.91 12.02
CA LEU A 699 -10.12 21.26 11.26
C LEU A 699 -10.65 20.20 10.29
N GLY A 700 -11.64 19.39 10.69
CA GLY A 700 -12.29 18.43 9.80
C GLY A 700 -13.03 19.11 8.65
N LEU A 701 -13.76 20.17 8.95
CA LEU A 701 -14.44 21.01 7.95
C LEU A 701 -13.46 21.70 7.00
N ALA A 702 -12.26 22.08 7.45
CA ALA A 702 -11.21 22.62 6.57
C ALA A 702 -10.72 21.56 5.56
N ILE A 703 -10.58 20.30 5.98
CA ILE A 703 -10.24 19.18 5.10
C ILE A 703 -11.37 18.92 4.09
N LYS A 704 -12.62 18.84 4.55
CA LYS A 704 -13.80 18.64 3.67
C LYS A 704 -13.90 19.74 2.60
N ARG A 705 -13.79 21.01 2.98
CA ARG A 705 -13.87 22.17 2.04
C ARG A 705 -12.72 22.23 1.02
N ALA A 706 -11.56 21.67 1.36
CA ALA A 706 -10.39 21.62 0.46
C ALA A 706 -10.36 20.34 -0.41
N SER A 707 -11.28 19.40 -0.20
CA SER A 707 -11.32 18.14 -0.92
C SER A 707 -12.02 18.29 -2.28
N PRO A 708 -11.45 17.76 -3.38
CA PRO A 708 -12.12 17.68 -4.67
C PRO A 708 -13.12 16.51 -4.76
N PHE A 709 -13.25 15.69 -3.71
CA PHE A 709 -14.16 14.55 -3.67
C PHE A 709 -15.51 14.94 -3.04
N PRO A 710 -16.65 14.83 -3.76
CA PRO A 710 -17.98 15.16 -3.24
C PRO A 710 -18.41 14.38 -1.99
N THR A 711 -17.79 13.24 -1.70
CA THR A 711 -17.99 12.47 -0.47
C THR A 711 -16.64 12.30 0.26
N THR A 712 -16.40 13.15 1.27
CA THR A 712 -15.15 13.19 2.03
C THR A 712 -15.38 12.83 3.50
N LEU A 713 -15.17 11.56 3.84
CA LEU A 713 -15.30 11.08 5.21
C LEU A 713 -14.02 11.43 5.99
N VAL A 714 -14.14 12.14 7.11
CA VAL A 714 -13.01 12.50 7.98
C VAL A 714 -13.21 11.84 9.33
N ILE A 715 -12.29 10.96 9.71
CA ILE A 715 -12.39 10.09 10.89
C ILE A 715 -11.24 10.40 11.85
N GLU A 716 -11.58 10.61 13.11
CA GLU A 716 -10.62 10.87 14.18
C GLU A 716 -10.19 9.59 14.93
N LEU A 717 -9.32 9.73 15.94
CA LEU A 717 -8.84 8.63 16.81
C LEU A 717 -8.25 7.41 16.06
N CYS A 718 -7.71 7.63 14.87
CA CYS A 718 -6.99 6.62 14.10
C CYS A 718 -5.57 6.41 14.66
N GLN A 719 -5.14 5.14 14.80
CA GLN A 719 -3.81 4.66 15.27
C GLN A 719 -3.34 5.05 16.69
N ASP A 720 -3.46 6.32 17.12
CA ASP A 720 -3.04 6.84 18.42
C ASP A 720 -4.12 7.74 19.01
N ALA A 721 -4.24 7.72 20.34
CA ALA A 721 -4.96 8.71 21.13
C ALA A 721 -3.96 9.65 21.84
N PRO A 722 -3.40 10.66 21.13
CA PRO A 722 -2.64 11.75 21.74
C PRO A 722 -3.47 12.69 22.63
N GLY A 723 -4.78 12.48 22.72
CA GLY A 723 -5.76 13.43 23.25
C GLY A 723 -6.16 14.47 22.20
N TYR A 724 -6.64 15.61 22.65
CA TYR A 724 -7.15 16.69 21.80
C TYR A 724 -6.13 17.26 20.80
N ILE A 725 -6.65 17.60 19.61
CA ILE A 725 -6.01 18.35 18.53
C ILE A 725 -6.83 19.64 18.28
N PRO A 726 -6.62 20.70 19.09
CA PRO A 726 -7.29 21.99 18.92
C PRO A 726 -6.69 22.84 17.79
N THR A 727 -7.48 23.79 17.29
CA THR A 727 -6.97 24.88 16.44
C THR A 727 -6.03 25.80 17.22
N LYS A 728 -5.11 26.46 16.52
CA LYS A 728 -4.26 27.55 17.02
C LYS A 728 -5.08 28.69 17.64
N LYS A 729 -6.28 28.97 17.11
CA LYS A 729 -7.29 29.85 17.70
C LYS A 729 -7.71 29.36 19.08
N ALA A 730 -8.18 28.12 19.19
CA ALA A 730 -8.64 27.54 20.45
C ALA A 730 -7.54 27.56 21.52
N PHE A 731 -6.27 27.35 21.14
CA PHE A 731 -5.13 27.48 22.06
C PHE A 731 -4.96 28.88 22.68
N ALA A 732 -5.29 29.95 21.96
CA ALA A 732 -5.30 31.31 22.50
C ALA A 732 -6.54 31.60 23.38
N GLU A 733 -7.62 30.82 23.20
CA GLU A 733 -8.85 30.89 24.01
C GLU A 733 -8.79 30.08 25.31
N GLY A 734 -7.96 29.02 25.37
CA GLY A 734 -7.84 28.14 26.53
C GLY A 734 -8.96 27.08 26.64
N SER A 735 -9.41 26.86 27.88
CA SER A 735 -10.40 25.84 28.30
C SER A 735 -9.99 24.36 28.13
N TYR A 736 -10.89 23.45 28.50
CA TYR A 736 -10.64 22.02 28.75
C TYR A 736 -9.78 21.32 27.68
N GLU A 737 -10.14 21.42 26.40
CA GLU A 737 -9.49 20.66 25.34
C GLU A 737 -8.01 21.06 25.18
N THR A 738 -7.67 22.33 25.37
CA THR A 738 -6.28 22.82 25.25
C THR A 738 -5.47 22.54 26.52
N VAL A 739 -6.13 22.55 27.68
CA VAL A 739 -5.59 22.04 28.95
C VAL A 739 -5.32 20.53 28.87
N ASN A 740 -6.07 19.77 28.07
CA ASN A 740 -5.87 18.33 27.88
C ASN A 740 -5.09 17.95 26.59
N SER A 741 -4.83 18.88 25.67
CA SER A 741 -4.06 18.61 24.44
C SER A 741 -2.58 18.37 24.72
N ARG A 742 -1.95 17.42 24.02
CA ARG A 742 -0.50 17.13 24.13
C ARG A 742 0.35 17.95 23.16
N ILE A 743 -0.24 18.36 22.04
CA ILE A 743 0.43 19.10 20.96
C ILE A 743 0.55 20.59 21.29
N ALA A 744 1.57 21.23 20.74
CA ALA A 744 1.71 22.67 20.74
C ALA A 744 0.74 23.35 19.73
N PRO A 745 0.45 24.65 19.87
CA PRO A 745 -0.38 25.39 18.92
C PRO A 745 0.17 25.33 17.48
N GLY A 746 -0.72 25.24 16.49
CA GLY A 746 -0.35 24.99 15.09
C GLY A 746 -0.19 23.51 14.73
N GLY A 747 -0.38 22.58 15.68
CA GLY A 747 -0.23 21.15 15.42
C GLY A 747 -1.39 20.51 14.65
N GLY A 748 -2.62 20.98 14.86
CA GLY A 748 -3.79 20.52 14.11
C GLY A 748 -3.77 21.01 12.66
N GLU A 749 -3.38 22.26 12.45
CA GLU A 749 -3.19 22.85 11.12
C GLU A 749 -2.19 22.05 10.28
N LYS A 750 -1.08 21.58 10.86
CA LYS A 750 -0.12 20.70 10.17
C LYS A 750 -0.69 19.35 9.75
N MET A 751 -1.68 18.81 10.47
CA MET A 751 -2.39 17.59 10.08
C MET A 751 -3.36 17.87 8.93
N VAL A 752 -4.05 19.02 8.94
CA VAL A 752 -4.90 19.47 7.82
C VAL A 752 -4.07 19.68 6.55
N GLU A 753 -2.93 20.37 6.65
CA GLU A 753 -1.99 20.54 5.52
C GLU A 753 -1.53 19.20 4.92
N ALA A 754 -1.25 18.19 5.76
CA ALA A 754 -0.86 16.86 5.31
C ALA A 754 -2.03 16.09 4.68
N ALA A 755 -3.22 16.14 5.28
CA ALA A 755 -4.42 15.53 4.71
C ALA A 755 -4.72 16.09 3.31
N ILE A 756 -4.68 17.42 3.13
CA ILE A 756 -4.92 18.06 1.83
C ILE A 756 -3.88 17.63 0.80
N ARG A 757 -2.58 17.58 1.14
CA ARG A 757 -1.53 17.05 0.24
C ARG A 757 -1.81 15.60 -0.21
N LEU A 758 -2.25 14.74 0.71
CA LEU A 758 -2.51 13.33 0.44
C LEU A 758 -3.79 13.12 -0.39
N ILE A 759 -4.84 13.93 -0.14
CA ILE A 759 -6.06 14.01 -0.95
C ILE A 759 -5.74 14.49 -2.37
N GLU A 760 -5.00 15.58 -2.52
CA GLU A 760 -4.57 16.06 -3.84
C GLU A 760 -3.73 15.02 -4.59
N LYS A 761 -2.80 14.34 -3.90
CA LYS A 761 -1.97 13.30 -4.48
C LYS A 761 -2.82 12.14 -5.01
N THR A 762 -3.80 11.67 -4.23
CA THR A 762 -4.68 10.56 -4.62
C THR A 762 -5.75 10.95 -5.63
N TYR A 763 -6.15 12.21 -5.72
CA TYR A 763 -7.03 12.70 -6.80
C TYR A 763 -6.31 12.81 -8.15
N LYS A 764 -5.01 13.10 -8.14
CA LYS A 764 -4.17 13.28 -9.35
C LYS A 764 -3.55 11.97 -9.86
N SER A 765 -3.79 10.84 -9.19
CA SER A 765 -3.29 9.49 -9.53
C SER A 765 -4.44 8.52 -9.76
#